data_AF-A0A524JZT4-F1
#
_entry.id   AF-A0A524JZT4-F1
#
_cell.length_a   1.000
_cell.length_b   1.000
_cell.length_c   1.000
_cell.angle_alpha   90.00
_cell.angle_beta   90.00
_cell.angle_gamma   90.00
#
_symmetry.space_group_name_H-M   'P 1'
#
loop_
_entity.id
_entity.type
_entity.pdbx_description
1 polymer ?
#
loop_
_entity_poly.entity_id
_entity_poly.type
_entity_poly.pdbx_seq_one_letter_code
_entity_poly.pdbx_strand_id
1 'polypeptide(L)'
;MKKKLLRGVPQHTKTGAALVLAIFYLFLRGILPRLEPWGILLGSELALFSLLAAWAWAGSGLFNKKKERPLFVVFILTILNSLVVILFVVWHSWDFQLAIKGEAVFFNRLAAMFLLILMTAILGLIFSALRELFYLKKTRQPVRYFKAMLVCFVLSFFSPLMAPVWSLAVPFFMSISICFMVLNSFRVKWIAFLVKKQKKQLIMLAGLSLGIFIANAVLFFNSRTIGAMMPALSPGLFQLGKIILLYGACYSGVILFATLFHLPTADAYDRKAEEFASLVDLSQSITGTMEFRELAEKVTMVTAGVCHSDYSWLLIIQNDEFSVPAAFNIGNREARELSLALLGETVLDNRTVKLFRDKKLKIHIQNDALNFSFSSLAIAPLRVKNRTTGYLFMAIIKDSFFEEDDIQTIEAFASSAAMALENARMLETRLEKERLLKELEVARAVQGRLLPQASPKTEFADIAVYFSPAYEVGGDYYDFFLLDGGCLGFVIADVSGKGLAAAFIMAELKGIFESLAGVVIDPGQLLAKANEVLRKSLEKNRFVSASYGLIDPQAMVLRVARAGHMPFFLSSGGRIETHVPPGLALGAAAEPLFSEKLKEATITLSSGDVIVFITDGISEAKNLIGNEFGYERLQSVIQSNPNVSAEALTKFIMEEVKAFANQPVQYDDITLLVIKIK
;
A
#
# COMPACT_ATOMS: atom_id res chain seq x y z
N MET A 1 30.00 -9.41 1.92
CA MET A 1 31.05 -10.38 2.34
C MET A 1 31.29 -10.21 3.85
N LYS A 2 31.44 -11.29 4.62
CA LYS A 2 31.55 -11.37 6.11
C LYS A 2 30.29 -11.10 6.97
N LYS A 3 29.24 -11.93 6.83
CA LYS A 3 28.31 -12.24 7.97
C LYS A 3 27.42 -13.48 7.74
N LYS A 4 27.91 -14.50 7.02
CA LYS A 4 27.10 -15.68 6.62
C LYS A 4 27.78 -17.05 6.81
N LEU A 5 28.81 -17.17 7.65
CA LEU A 5 29.63 -18.40 7.79
C LEU A 5 29.74 -18.95 9.24
N LEU A 6 28.71 -18.78 10.07
CA LEU A 6 28.61 -19.46 11.38
C LEU A 6 27.22 -20.09 11.60
N ARG A 7 26.69 -20.74 10.56
CA ARG A 7 25.58 -21.71 10.69
C ARG A 7 26.11 -23.06 10.25
N GLY A 8 26.52 -23.88 11.22
CA GLY A 8 27.09 -25.18 10.90
C GLY A 8 27.74 -25.89 12.07
N VAL A 9 27.03 -26.05 13.19
CA VAL A 9 27.24 -27.20 14.10
C VAL A 9 25.86 -27.56 14.67
N PRO A 10 25.38 -28.81 14.55
CA PRO A 10 24.15 -29.22 15.21
C PRO A 10 24.37 -29.18 16.72
N GLN A 11 23.67 -28.29 17.43
CA GLN A 11 23.65 -28.24 18.90
C GLN A 11 23.03 -29.48 19.55
N HIS A 12 22.50 -30.42 18.76
CA HIS A 12 21.97 -31.71 19.22
C HIS A 12 23.02 -32.65 19.86
N THR A 13 24.32 -32.40 19.65
CA THR A 13 25.39 -33.27 20.17
C THR A 13 25.70 -33.06 21.66
N LYS A 14 25.51 -31.84 22.21
CA LYS A 14 25.82 -31.55 23.63
C LYS A 14 24.78 -32.10 24.62
N THR A 15 23.50 -32.09 24.25
CA THR A 15 22.44 -32.71 25.06
C THR A 15 22.50 -34.23 25.01
N GLY A 16 22.89 -34.81 23.87
CA GLY A 16 23.10 -36.25 23.71
C GLY A 16 24.23 -36.80 24.59
N ALA A 17 25.36 -36.08 24.66
CA ALA A 17 26.49 -36.48 25.51
C ALA A 17 26.16 -36.46 27.01
N ALA A 18 25.43 -35.45 27.49
CA ALA A 18 24.97 -35.37 28.88
C ALA A 18 23.97 -36.48 29.24
N LEU A 19 23.09 -36.85 28.30
CA LEU A 19 22.13 -37.94 28.46
C LEU A 19 22.86 -39.30 28.56
N VAL A 20 23.85 -39.54 27.70
CA VAL A 20 24.66 -40.77 27.70
C VAL A 20 25.51 -40.87 28.96
N LEU A 21 26.14 -39.78 29.42
CA LEU A 21 26.90 -39.74 30.67
C LEU A 21 26.02 -39.94 31.91
N ALA A 22 24.82 -39.35 31.95
CA ALA A 22 23.88 -39.54 33.05
C ALA A 22 23.35 -40.98 33.11
N ILE A 23 22.99 -41.57 31.96
CA ILE A 23 22.58 -42.97 31.87
C ILE A 23 23.73 -43.90 32.29
N PHE A 24 24.96 -43.63 31.86
CA PHE A 24 26.16 -44.41 32.23
C PHE A 24 26.48 -44.36 33.72
N TYR A 25 26.44 -43.18 34.35
CA TYR A 25 26.70 -43.04 35.80
C TYR A 25 25.56 -43.63 36.66
N LEU A 26 24.31 -43.47 36.25
CA LEU A 26 23.17 -44.10 36.92
C LEU A 26 23.23 -45.63 36.79
N PHE A 27 23.68 -46.14 35.65
CA PHE A 27 23.88 -47.57 35.41
C PHE A 27 25.01 -48.13 36.28
N LEU A 28 26.13 -47.40 36.41
CA LEU A 28 27.23 -47.73 37.33
C LEU A 28 26.76 -47.79 38.79
N ARG A 29 25.95 -46.81 39.23
CA ARG A 29 25.36 -46.77 40.57
C ARG A 29 24.33 -47.87 40.82
N GLY A 30 23.61 -48.29 39.78
CA GLY A 30 22.66 -49.41 39.84
C GLY A 30 23.31 -50.80 39.91
N ILE A 31 24.55 -50.96 39.42
CA ILE A 31 25.28 -52.24 39.34
C ILE A 31 26.26 -52.44 40.50
N LEU A 32 26.89 -51.37 40.99
CA LEU A 32 27.89 -51.41 42.08
C LEU A 32 27.38 -50.72 43.35
N PRO A 33 26.45 -51.31 44.11
CA PRO A 33 25.93 -50.72 45.35
C PRO A 33 26.91 -50.76 46.53
N ARG A 34 28.02 -51.51 46.42
CA ARG A 34 28.97 -51.75 47.53
C ARG A 34 30.18 -50.82 47.57
N LEU A 35 30.31 -49.88 46.63
CA LEU A 35 31.38 -48.89 46.66
C LEU A 35 30.76 -47.51 46.88
N GLU A 36 30.92 -46.99 48.10
CA GLU A 36 30.62 -45.60 48.50
C GLU A 36 31.81 -44.60 48.31
N PRO A 37 32.58 -44.55 47.20
CA PRO A 37 33.40 -43.36 46.97
C PRO A 37 32.48 -42.15 46.82
N TRP A 38 32.67 -41.15 47.67
CA TRP A 38 32.07 -39.82 47.55
C TRP A 38 32.09 -39.27 46.10
N GLY A 39 33.11 -39.63 45.31
CA GLY A 39 33.24 -39.27 43.90
C GLY A 39 32.17 -39.85 42.96
N ILE A 40 31.68 -41.08 43.19
CA ILE A 40 30.62 -41.69 42.36
C ILE A 40 29.27 -41.03 42.67
N LEU A 41 29.01 -40.75 43.95
CA LEU A 41 27.81 -40.03 44.40
C LEU A 41 27.77 -38.62 43.79
N LEU A 42 28.85 -37.85 43.97
CA LEU A 42 28.99 -36.51 43.41
C LEU A 42 28.87 -36.50 41.87
N GLY A 43 29.50 -37.46 41.19
CA GLY A 43 29.39 -37.62 39.74
C GLY A 43 27.97 -37.87 39.26
N SER A 44 27.22 -38.73 39.97
CA SER A 44 25.82 -39.01 39.63
C SER A 44 24.89 -37.82 39.87
N GLU A 45 25.11 -37.04 40.94
CA GLU A 45 24.35 -35.81 41.23
C GLU A 45 24.65 -34.70 40.21
N LEU A 46 25.92 -34.53 39.82
CA LEU A 46 26.31 -33.60 38.75
C LEU A 46 25.68 -33.98 37.42
N ALA A 47 25.63 -35.28 37.09
CA ALA A 47 25.02 -35.75 35.86
C ALA A 47 23.49 -35.49 35.84
N LEU A 48 22.78 -35.80 36.94
CA LEU A 48 21.36 -35.51 37.08
C LEU A 48 21.05 -34.01 37.03
N PHE A 49 21.87 -33.19 37.70
CA PHE A 49 21.75 -31.73 37.62
C PHE A 49 21.95 -31.21 36.19
N SER A 50 22.96 -31.73 35.48
CA SER A 50 23.22 -31.36 34.09
C SER A 50 22.06 -31.74 33.15
N LEU A 51 21.44 -32.90 33.39
CA LEU A 51 20.27 -33.37 32.66
C LEU A 51 19.05 -32.48 32.92
N LEU A 52 18.80 -32.13 34.18
CA LEU A 52 17.72 -31.21 34.56
C LEU A 52 17.92 -29.82 33.95
N ALA A 53 19.15 -29.29 33.96
CA ALA A 53 19.49 -28.03 33.34
C ALA A 53 19.29 -28.06 31.81
N ALA A 54 19.64 -29.18 31.16
CA ALA A 54 19.39 -29.39 29.74
C ALA A 54 17.89 -29.39 29.41
N TRP A 55 17.06 -30.08 30.21
CA TRP A 55 15.60 -30.06 30.05
C TRP A 55 15.01 -28.66 30.27
N ALA A 56 15.47 -27.93 31.30
CA ALA A 56 15.03 -26.57 31.55
C ALA A 56 15.39 -25.61 30.39
N TRP A 57 16.57 -25.81 29.77
CA TRP A 57 17.01 -25.06 28.59
C TRP A 57 16.19 -25.44 27.34
N ALA A 58 15.98 -26.72 27.08
CA ALA A 58 15.15 -27.19 25.96
C ALA A 58 13.71 -26.68 26.06
N GLY A 59 13.14 -26.73 27.27
CA GLY A 59 11.83 -26.15 27.58
C GLY A 59 11.75 -24.67 27.22
N SER A 60 12.83 -23.93 27.43
CA SER A 60 12.80 -22.50 27.13
C SER A 60 12.67 -22.20 25.64
N GLY A 61 13.26 -23.04 24.78
CA GLY A 61 13.06 -22.95 23.34
C GLY A 61 11.60 -23.15 22.92
N LEU A 62 10.89 -24.07 23.58
CA LEU A 62 9.47 -24.35 23.34
C LEU A 62 8.57 -23.16 23.71
N PHE A 63 8.84 -22.51 24.83
CA PHE A 63 8.01 -21.42 25.34
C PHE A 63 8.38 -20.03 24.75
N ASN A 64 9.63 -19.81 24.33
CA ASN A 64 10.08 -18.52 23.79
C ASN A 64 9.41 -18.16 22.44
N LYS A 65 8.93 -19.16 21.66
CA LYS A 65 8.11 -18.95 20.46
C LYS A 65 6.67 -18.54 20.75
N LYS A 66 6.22 -18.58 22.01
CA LYS A 66 4.82 -18.34 22.43
C LYS A 66 4.70 -17.27 23.52
N LYS A 67 5.61 -16.30 23.55
CA LYS A 67 5.69 -15.19 24.53
C LYS A 67 4.40 -14.35 24.66
N GLU A 68 3.50 -14.42 23.69
CA GLU A 68 2.28 -13.61 23.65
C GLU A 68 1.04 -14.31 24.22
N ARG A 69 1.16 -15.58 24.68
CA ARG A 69 0.01 -16.38 25.16
C ARG A 69 0.21 -16.90 26.58
N PRO A 70 0.04 -16.08 27.62
CA PRO A 70 0.24 -16.47 29.03
C PRO A 70 -0.64 -17.67 29.46
N LEU A 71 -1.91 -17.69 29.04
CA LEU A 71 -2.84 -18.78 29.32
C LEU A 71 -2.33 -20.15 28.86
N PHE A 72 -1.67 -20.18 27.71
CA PHE A 72 -1.11 -21.42 27.16
C PHE A 72 0.01 -21.97 28.03
N VAL A 73 0.84 -21.09 28.61
CA VAL A 73 1.93 -21.50 29.50
C VAL A 73 1.37 -22.05 30.82
N VAL A 74 0.34 -21.41 31.40
CA VAL A 74 -0.34 -21.91 32.61
C VAL A 74 -1.06 -23.24 32.34
N PHE A 75 -1.64 -23.41 31.15
CA PHE A 75 -2.25 -24.68 30.74
C PHE A 75 -1.21 -25.81 30.64
N ILE A 76 -0.08 -25.58 29.97
CA ILE A 76 1.01 -26.58 29.92
C ILE A 76 1.54 -26.87 31.32
N LEU A 77 1.74 -25.85 32.14
CA LEU A 77 2.17 -26.02 33.53
C LEU A 77 1.23 -26.96 34.29
N THR A 78 -0.08 -26.81 34.08
CA THR A 78 -1.11 -27.66 34.70
C THR A 78 -1.01 -29.10 34.20
N ILE A 79 -0.83 -29.32 32.88
CA ILE A 79 -0.63 -30.67 32.32
C ILE A 79 0.63 -31.33 32.88
N LEU A 80 1.76 -30.61 32.88
CA LEU A 80 3.02 -31.13 33.41
C LEU A 80 2.89 -31.48 34.89
N ASN A 81 2.18 -30.66 35.66
CA ASN A 81 1.90 -30.92 37.06
C ASN A 81 1.00 -32.17 37.25
N SER A 82 -0.01 -32.38 36.39
CA SER A 82 -0.80 -33.63 36.40
C SER A 82 0.04 -34.87 36.08
N LEU A 83 1.02 -34.76 35.19
CA LEU A 83 1.94 -35.87 34.89
C LEU A 83 2.79 -36.25 36.10
N VAL A 84 3.15 -35.29 36.96
CA VAL A 84 3.85 -35.58 38.23
C VAL A 84 2.97 -36.45 39.15
N VAL A 85 1.66 -36.20 39.23
CA VAL A 85 0.73 -37.04 40.01
C VAL A 85 0.76 -38.47 39.48
N ILE A 86 0.65 -38.63 38.15
CA ILE A 86 0.66 -39.95 37.50
C ILE A 86 1.97 -40.67 37.80
N LEU A 87 3.11 -39.97 37.73
CA LEU A 87 4.40 -40.55 38.10
C LEU A 87 4.46 -40.99 39.55
N PHE A 88 3.92 -40.21 40.49
CA PHE A 88 3.88 -40.60 41.89
C PHE A 88 2.96 -41.80 42.14
N VAL A 89 1.82 -41.88 41.45
CA VAL A 89 0.93 -43.04 41.51
C VAL A 89 1.64 -44.29 40.99
N VAL A 90 2.28 -44.21 39.82
CA VAL A 90 3.07 -45.31 39.24
C VAL A 90 4.18 -45.73 40.19
N TRP A 91 4.90 -44.76 40.76
CA TRP A 91 5.97 -44.99 41.73
C TRP A 91 5.45 -45.67 43.02
N HIS A 92 4.24 -45.34 43.45
CA HIS A 92 3.63 -45.91 44.65
C HIS A 92 3.05 -47.31 44.40
N SER A 93 2.49 -47.57 43.22
CA SER A 93 1.91 -48.87 42.85
C SER A 93 2.96 -49.94 42.53
N TRP A 94 4.16 -49.52 42.14
CA TRP A 94 5.24 -50.45 41.81
C TRP A 94 5.97 -50.87 43.10
N ASP A 95 6.03 -52.17 43.39
CA ASP A 95 6.60 -52.71 44.63
C ASP A 95 8.14 -52.58 44.67
N PHE A 96 8.62 -51.35 44.85
CA PHE A 96 10.04 -51.02 44.93
C PHE A 96 10.69 -51.45 46.25
N GLN A 97 9.92 -51.88 47.25
CA GLN A 97 10.48 -52.37 48.51
C GLN A 97 11.28 -53.68 48.32
N LEU A 98 10.91 -54.51 47.34
CA LEU A 98 11.67 -55.70 46.94
C LEU A 98 12.96 -55.39 46.18
N ALA A 99 13.05 -54.24 45.51
CA ALA A 99 14.23 -53.82 44.74
C ALA A 99 15.39 -53.32 45.62
N ILE A 100 15.08 -52.75 46.80
CA ILE A 100 16.08 -52.31 47.78
C ILE A 100 16.61 -53.46 48.66
N LYS A 101 15.79 -54.49 48.92
CA LYS A 101 16.20 -55.67 49.72
C LYS A 101 17.11 -56.67 48.98
N GLY A 102 17.47 -56.39 47.73
CA GLY A 102 18.51 -57.14 47.00
C GLY A 102 18.04 -58.39 46.26
N GLU A 103 16.77 -58.78 46.36
CA GLU A 103 16.25 -60.00 45.71
C GLU A 103 15.54 -59.75 44.36
N ALA A 104 15.21 -58.50 44.00
CA ALA A 104 14.56 -58.21 42.73
C ALA A 104 15.54 -57.82 41.59
N VAL A 105 15.64 -58.77 40.65
CA VAL A 105 16.04 -58.75 39.24
C VAL A 105 16.19 -57.35 38.61
N PHE A 106 17.38 -57.07 38.06
CA PHE A 106 17.80 -55.99 37.15
C PHE A 106 16.72 -55.03 36.57
N PHE A 107 15.60 -55.57 36.07
CA PHE A 107 14.47 -54.81 35.52
C PHE A 107 13.87 -53.77 36.48
N ASN A 108 13.74 -54.05 37.77
CA ASN A 108 13.18 -53.07 38.72
C ASN A 108 14.11 -51.87 38.89
N ARG A 109 15.43 -52.08 38.89
CA ARG A 109 16.41 -50.97 38.97
C ARG A 109 16.39 -50.11 37.70
N LEU A 110 16.27 -50.75 36.53
CA LEU A 110 16.12 -50.06 35.26
C LEU A 110 14.83 -49.20 35.23
N ALA A 111 13.72 -49.73 35.75
CA ALA A 111 12.46 -49.00 35.87
C ALA A 111 12.57 -47.78 36.80
N ALA A 112 13.24 -47.90 37.96
CA ALA A 112 13.50 -46.78 38.85
C ALA A 112 14.33 -45.67 38.18
N MET A 113 15.37 -46.07 37.45
CA MET A 113 16.22 -45.12 36.71
C MET A 113 15.45 -44.41 35.60
N PHE A 114 14.60 -45.14 34.87
CA PHE A 114 13.74 -44.55 33.83
C PHE A 114 12.76 -43.53 34.44
N LEU A 115 12.08 -43.89 35.52
CA LEU A 115 11.18 -43.00 36.24
C LEU A 115 11.90 -41.76 36.80
N LEU A 116 13.15 -41.92 37.27
CA LEU A 116 13.99 -40.81 37.74
C LEU A 116 14.35 -39.85 36.60
N ILE A 117 14.75 -40.37 35.44
CA ILE A 117 15.05 -39.57 34.25
C ILE A 117 13.78 -38.82 33.79
N LEU A 118 12.63 -39.50 33.75
CA LEU A 118 11.36 -38.89 33.38
C LEU A 118 10.94 -37.79 34.38
N MET A 119 11.19 -38.00 35.67
CA MET A 119 10.98 -36.99 36.72
C MET A 119 11.88 -35.75 36.51
N THR A 120 13.16 -35.94 36.18
CA THR A 120 14.07 -34.80 35.87
C THR A 120 13.59 -34.00 34.66
N ALA A 121 13.04 -34.68 33.65
CA ALA A 121 12.49 -34.03 32.46
C ALA A 121 11.26 -33.18 32.79
N ILE A 122 10.31 -33.73 33.54
CA ILE A 122 9.07 -33.02 33.91
C ILE A 122 9.37 -31.86 34.86
N LEU A 123 10.23 -32.04 35.87
CA LEU A 123 10.63 -30.95 36.77
C LEU A 123 11.37 -29.83 36.03
N GLY A 124 12.26 -30.18 35.08
CA GLY A 124 12.94 -29.21 34.23
C GLY A 124 11.98 -28.40 33.36
N LEU A 125 10.96 -29.05 32.79
CA LEU A 125 9.92 -28.40 31.99
C LEU A 125 9.00 -27.51 32.84
N ILE A 126 8.60 -27.97 34.04
CA ILE A 126 7.81 -27.16 35.00
C ILE A 126 8.59 -25.91 35.39
N PHE A 127 9.87 -26.05 35.74
CA PHE A 127 10.72 -24.91 36.06
C PHE A 127 10.85 -23.93 34.88
N SER A 128 10.96 -24.45 33.65
CA SER A 128 11.00 -23.64 32.44
C SER A 128 9.71 -22.84 32.23
N ALA A 129 8.54 -23.46 32.42
CA ALA A 129 7.25 -22.79 32.34
C ALA A 129 7.11 -21.67 33.39
N LEU A 130 7.47 -21.95 34.66
CA LEU A 130 7.46 -20.95 35.74
C LEU A 130 8.43 -19.79 35.48
N ARG A 131 9.60 -20.09 34.91
CA ARG A 131 10.58 -19.07 34.50
C ARG A 131 10.01 -18.16 33.42
N GLU A 132 9.37 -18.70 32.39
CA GLU A 132 8.83 -17.87 31.31
C GLU A 132 7.68 -16.99 31.79
N LEU A 133 6.79 -17.52 32.64
CA LEU A 133 5.74 -16.72 33.30
C LEU A 133 6.33 -15.54 34.10
N PHE A 134 7.49 -15.72 34.73
CA PHE A 134 8.18 -14.64 35.41
C PHE A 134 8.71 -13.55 34.45
N TYR A 135 9.19 -13.90 33.24
CA TYR A 135 9.77 -12.93 32.29
C TYR A 135 8.74 -12.23 31.39
N LEU A 136 7.47 -12.65 31.40
CA LEU A 136 6.42 -12.02 30.59
C LEU A 136 6.30 -10.50 30.84
N LYS A 137 6.33 -9.74 29.74
CA LYS A 137 6.21 -8.26 29.68
C LYS A 137 7.16 -7.48 30.61
N LYS A 138 8.31 -8.04 31.00
CA LYS A 138 9.37 -7.30 31.72
C LYS A 138 10.40 -6.74 30.74
N THR A 139 10.36 -5.43 30.50
CA THR A 139 11.24 -4.77 29.51
C THR A 139 12.52 -4.16 30.08
N ARG A 140 12.63 -3.83 31.38
CA ARG A 140 13.83 -3.13 31.91
C ARG A 140 14.27 -3.37 33.37
N GLN A 141 13.63 -4.27 34.15
CA GLN A 141 14.00 -4.43 35.56
C GLN A 141 15.25 -5.32 35.79
N PRO A 142 16.07 -5.05 36.82
CA PRO A 142 17.18 -5.91 37.20
C PRO A 142 16.66 -7.28 37.66
N VAL A 143 16.98 -8.31 36.86
CA VAL A 143 16.67 -9.73 37.06
C VAL A 143 17.45 -10.34 38.25
N ARG A 144 18.00 -9.49 39.13
CA ARG A 144 18.91 -9.87 40.22
C ARG A 144 18.27 -10.90 41.16
N TYR A 145 17.02 -10.71 41.56
CA TYR A 145 16.31 -11.63 42.47
C TYR A 145 16.02 -13.01 41.88
N PHE A 146 15.76 -13.09 40.57
CA PHE A 146 15.53 -14.38 39.92
C PHE A 146 16.84 -15.16 39.73
N LYS A 147 17.93 -14.44 39.40
CA LYS A 147 19.28 -15.03 39.35
C LYS A 147 19.75 -15.48 40.74
N ALA A 148 19.46 -14.71 41.78
CA ALA A 148 19.75 -15.10 43.16
C ALA A 148 18.97 -16.37 43.57
N MET A 149 17.68 -16.44 43.24
CA MET A 149 16.86 -17.64 43.45
C MET A 149 17.45 -18.88 42.76
N LEU A 150 17.91 -18.74 41.51
CA LEU A 150 18.57 -19.81 40.78
C LEU A 150 19.84 -20.30 41.51
N VAL A 151 20.68 -19.39 41.99
CA VAL A 151 21.87 -19.76 42.78
C VAL A 151 21.47 -20.53 44.04
N CYS A 152 20.43 -20.08 44.74
CA CYS A 152 19.92 -20.79 45.92
C CYS A 152 19.38 -22.18 45.58
N PHE A 153 18.74 -22.38 44.41
CA PHE A 153 18.26 -23.69 43.98
C PHE A 153 19.42 -24.65 43.70
N VAL A 154 20.51 -24.16 43.09
CA VAL A 154 21.73 -24.96 42.89
C VAL A 154 22.35 -25.33 44.23
N LEU A 155 22.52 -24.37 45.13
CA LEU A 155 23.07 -24.62 46.47
C LEU A 155 22.19 -25.61 47.26
N SER A 156 20.87 -25.48 47.14
CA SER A 156 19.95 -26.41 47.79
C SER A 156 19.99 -27.81 47.17
N PHE A 157 20.22 -27.96 45.86
CA PHE A 157 20.39 -29.27 45.22
C PHE A 157 21.61 -30.01 45.77
N PHE A 158 22.75 -29.32 45.94
CA PHE A 158 23.97 -29.94 46.47
C PHE A 158 24.01 -30.01 48.01
N SER A 159 23.12 -29.29 48.72
CA SER A 159 23.09 -29.26 50.19
C SER A 159 23.04 -30.62 50.90
N PRO A 160 22.34 -31.66 50.39
CA PRO A 160 22.31 -32.97 51.05
C PRO A 160 23.65 -33.70 51.02
N LEU A 161 24.51 -33.41 50.04
CA LEU A 161 25.88 -33.94 50.02
C LEU A 161 26.71 -33.33 51.14
N MET A 162 26.41 -32.10 51.57
CA MET A 162 27.12 -31.43 52.65
C MET A 162 26.56 -31.77 54.03
N ALA A 163 25.39 -32.40 54.12
CA ALA A 163 24.72 -32.74 55.39
C ALA A 163 25.58 -33.55 56.38
N PRO A 164 26.45 -34.50 55.96
CA PRO A 164 27.34 -35.21 56.88
C PRO A 164 28.36 -34.30 57.59
N VAL A 165 28.75 -33.19 56.96
CA VAL A 165 29.73 -32.21 57.49
C VAL A 165 29.02 -31.03 58.16
N TRP A 166 27.87 -30.62 57.62
CA TRP A 166 27.06 -29.51 58.10
C TRP A 166 25.59 -29.89 58.12
N SER A 167 25.10 -30.38 59.26
CA SER A 167 23.73 -30.88 59.44
C SER A 167 22.63 -29.85 59.12
N LEU A 168 22.94 -28.55 59.28
CA LEU A 168 22.01 -27.45 58.99
C LEU A 168 22.03 -27.01 57.52
N ALA A 169 22.87 -27.59 56.65
CA ALA A 169 22.98 -27.19 55.24
C ALA A 169 21.64 -27.25 54.49
N VAL A 170 20.95 -28.38 54.61
CA VAL A 170 19.65 -28.62 53.94
C VAL A 170 18.57 -27.65 54.39
N PRO A 171 18.24 -27.50 55.69
CA PRO A 171 17.22 -26.55 56.13
C PRO A 171 17.60 -25.08 55.86
N PHE A 172 18.90 -24.73 55.92
CA PHE A 172 19.37 -23.37 55.63
C PHE A 172 19.12 -22.96 54.18
N PHE A 173 19.61 -23.74 53.21
CA PHE A 173 19.43 -23.42 51.79
C PHE A 173 17.98 -23.55 51.33
N MET A 174 17.19 -24.44 51.96
CA MET A 174 15.75 -24.54 51.72
C MET A 174 15.02 -23.27 52.16
N SER A 175 15.30 -22.76 53.36
CA SER A 175 14.66 -21.57 53.91
C SER A 175 14.96 -20.32 53.06
N ILE A 176 16.20 -20.15 52.61
CA ILE A 176 16.60 -19.05 51.72
C ILE A 176 15.91 -19.18 50.36
N SER A 177 15.84 -20.40 49.81
CA SER A 177 15.15 -20.67 48.54
C SER A 177 13.66 -20.29 48.63
N ILE A 178 12.99 -20.65 49.73
CA ILE A 178 11.57 -20.31 49.97
C ILE A 178 11.38 -18.78 50.02
N CYS A 179 12.25 -18.05 50.70
CA CYS A 179 12.17 -16.59 50.76
C CYS A 179 12.21 -15.95 49.36
N PHE A 180 13.16 -16.37 48.51
CA PHE A 180 13.26 -15.86 47.15
C PHE A 180 12.09 -16.31 46.25
N MET A 181 11.54 -17.52 46.44
CA MET A 181 10.35 -17.97 45.70
C MET A 181 9.15 -17.07 45.96
N VAL A 182 8.86 -16.78 47.23
CA VAL A 182 7.72 -15.94 47.63
C VAL A 182 7.89 -14.54 47.03
N LEU A 183 9.07 -13.93 47.16
CA LEU A 183 9.37 -12.60 46.59
C LEU A 183 9.21 -12.56 45.06
N ASN A 184 9.62 -13.61 44.35
CA ASN A 184 9.47 -13.68 42.90
C ASN A 184 8.01 -13.92 42.46
N SER A 185 7.21 -14.59 43.31
CA SER A 185 5.82 -14.94 42.99
C SER A 185 4.90 -13.73 42.88
N PHE A 186 5.09 -12.70 43.71
CA PHE A 186 4.31 -11.44 43.65
C PHE A 186 4.51 -10.60 42.39
N ARG A 187 5.48 -10.93 41.52
CA ARG A 187 5.84 -10.10 40.36
C ARG A 187 5.10 -10.50 39.07
N VAL A 188 3.77 -10.51 39.10
CA VAL A 188 2.86 -10.92 38.00
C VAL A 188 2.20 -9.74 37.27
N LYS A 189 3.01 -8.82 36.73
CA LYS A 189 2.52 -7.62 36.01
C LYS A 189 1.70 -7.92 34.73
N TRP A 190 1.88 -9.11 34.14
CA TRP A 190 1.21 -9.47 32.90
C TRP A 190 -0.31 -9.68 33.04
N ILE A 191 -0.81 -9.94 34.26
CA ILE A 191 -2.23 -10.16 34.55
C ILE A 191 -3.08 -8.92 34.26
N ALA A 192 -2.52 -7.72 34.48
CA ALA A 192 -3.21 -6.45 34.24
C ALA A 192 -3.64 -6.26 32.78
N PHE A 193 -2.94 -6.90 31.83
CA PHE A 193 -3.16 -6.75 30.39
C PHE A 193 -4.08 -7.82 29.79
N LEU A 194 -4.77 -8.60 30.63
CA LEU A 194 -5.68 -9.65 30.17
C LEU A 194 -7.12 -9.14 30.08
N VAL A 195 -7.78 -9.52 29.00
CA VAL A 195 -9.22 -9.31 28.75
C VAL A 195 -10.06 -10.08 29.80
N LYS A 196 -11.28 -9.61 30.11
CA LYS A 196 -12.15 -10.24 31.11
C LYS A 196 -12.38 -11.74 30.87
N LYS A 197 -12.61 -12.17 29.63
CA LYS A 197 -12.74 -13.60 29.25
C LYS A 197 -11.47 -14.40 29.57
N GLN A 198 -10.30 -13.83 29.30
CA GLN A 198 -9.01 -14.46 29.57
C GLN A 198 -8.73 -14.55 31.08
N LYS A 199 -9.11 -13.54 31.86
CA LYS A 199 -9.00 -13.57 33.33
C LYS A 199 -9.87 -14.67 33.94
N LYS A 200 -11.10 -14.88 33.46
CA LYS A 200 -11.96 -16.00 33.89
C LYS A 200 -11.32 -17.37 33.63
N GLN A 201 -10.79 -17.57 32.43
CA GLN A 201 -10.05 -18.81 32.09
C GLN A 201 -8.81 -18.98 32.96
N LEU A 202 -8.09 -17.89 33.23
CA LEU A 202 -6.90 -17.92 34.07
C LEU A 202 -7.23 -18.30 35.52
N ILE A 203 -8.33 -17.80 36.09
CA ILE A 203 -8.80 -18.20 37.43
C ILE A 203 -9.03 -19.71 37.49
N MET A 204 -9.75 -20.27 36.51
CA MET A 204 -10.01 -21.71 36.46
C MET A 204 -8.72 -22.53 36.35
N LEU A 205 -7.82 -22.16 35.43
CA LEU A 205 -6.56 -22.87 35.23
C LEU A 205 -5.60 -22.72 36.41
N ALA A 206 -5.48 -21.54 37.00
CA ALA A 206 -4.62 -21.29 38.14
C ALA A 206 -5.14 -22.01 39.39
N GLY A 207 -6.46 -22.05 39.61
CA GLY A 207 -7.08 -22.81 40.69
C GLY A 207 -6.84 -24.32 40.55
N LEU A 208 -7.03 -24.87 39.35
CA LEU A 208 -6.72 -26.28 39.06
C LEU A 208 -5.23 -26.58 39.27
N SER A 209 -4.35 -25.73 38.74
CA SER A 209 -2.90 -25.87 38.88
C SER A 209 -2.47 -25.85 40.35
N LEU A 210 -3.01 -24.91 41.13
CA LEU A 210 -2.77 -24.80 42.57
C LEU A 210 -3.19 -26.08 43.32
N GLY A 211 -4.40 -26.58 43.06
CA GLY A 211 -4.89 -27.81 43.68
C GLY A 211 -3.99 -29.01 43.40
N ILE A 212 -3.54 -29.17 42.15
CA ILE A 212 -2.64 -30.26 41.74
C ILE A 212 -1.25 -30.09 42.37
N PHE A 213 -0.72 -28.86 42.47
CA PHE A 213 0.57 -28.61 43.13
C PHE A 213 0.52 -28.93 44.62
N ILE A 214 -0.57 -28.57 45.31
CA ILE A 214 -0.79 -28.91 46.71
C ILE A 214 -0.90 -30.44 46.87
N ALA A 215 -1.68 -31.11 46.03
CA ALA A 215 -1.80 -32.58 46.05
C ALA A 215 -0.44 -33.26 45.84
N ASN A 216 0.34 -32.82 44.84
CA ASN A 216 1.70 -33.31 44.59
C ASN A 216 2.64 -33.04 45.76
N ALA A 217 2.57 -31.85 46.38
CA ALA A 217 3.37 -31.55 47.56
C ALA A 217 3.00 -32.51 48.71
N VAL A 218 1.71 -32.68 49.02
CA VAL A 218 1.24 -33.60 50.08
C VAL A 218 1.70 -35.03 49.81
N LEU A 219 1.54 -35.53 48.59
CA LEU A 219 2.02 -36.86 48.19
C LEU A 219 3.54 -36.98 48.35
N PHE A 220 4.30 -35.96 47.94
CA PHE A 220 5.75 -35.98 47.98
C PHE A 220 6.33 -35.88 49.40
N PHE A 221 5.70 -35.10 50.29
CA PHE A 221 6.13 -34.92 51.67
C PHE A 221 5.69 -36.07 52.60
N ASN A 222 4.50 -36.64 52.39
CA ASN A 222 3.95 -37.65 53.30
C ASN A 222 4.17 -39.10 52.84
N SER A 223 4.54 -39.33 51.57
CA SER A 223 4.74 -40.70 51.08
C SER A 223 5.97 -41.34 51.69
N ARG A 224 5.75 -42.41 52.47
CA ARG A 224 6.83 -43.26 53.02
C ARG A 224 7.66 -43.91 51.92
N THR A 225 7.06 -44.23 50.76
CA THR A 225 7.78 -44.86 49.65
C THR A 225 8.67 -43.85 48.92
N ILE A 226 8.14 -42.68 48.57
CA ILE A 226 8.92 -41.64 47.89
C ILE A 226 9.99 -41.07 48.82
N GLY A 227 9.65 -40.82 50.09
CA GLY A 227 10.56 -40.27 51.11
C GLY A 227 11.72 -41.19 51.49
N ALA A 228 11.61 -42.51 51.28
CA ALA A 228 12.71 -43.45 51.49
C ALA A 228 13.53 -43.71 50.21
N MET A 229 12.87 -43.77 49.05
CA MET A 229 13.48 -44.22 47.78
C MET A 229 14.18 -43.09 47.02
N MET A 230 13.54 -41.91 46.92
CA MET A 230 14.12 -40.79 46.17
C MET A 230 15.44 -40.29 46.76
N PRO A 231 15.59 -40.12 48.09
CA PRO A 231 16.87 -39.74 48.67
C PRO A 231 17.96 -40.80 48.47
N ALA A 232 17.61 -42.08 48.43
CA ALA A 232 18.56 -43.17 48.19
C ALA A 232 19.10 -43.15 46.74
N LEU A 233 18.25 -42.75 45.78
CA LEU A 233 18.60 -42.63 44.36
C LEU A 233 19.29 -41.30 44.02
N SER A 234 18.74 -40.18 44.50
CA SER A 234 19.33 -38.85 44.36
C SER A 234 18.79 -37.90 45.43
N PRO A 235 19.58 -37.62 46.49
CA PRO A 235 19.13 -36.71 47.53
C PRO A 235 19.03 -35.25 47.03
N GLY A 236 19.82 -34.86 46.04
CA GLY A 236 19.75 -33.51 45.45
C GLY A 236 18.48 -33.29 44.62
N LEU A 237 18.12 -34.25 43.77
CA LEU A 237 16.86 -34.19 43.00
C LEU A 237 15.64 -34.18 43.91
N PHE A 238 15.68 -34.96 44.99
CA PHE A 238 14.61 -34.96 46.00
C PHE A 238 14.44 -33.57 46.62
N GLN A 239 15.54 -32.91 46.98
CA GLN A 239 15.51 -31.58 47.58
C GLN A 239 15.02 -30.51 46.60
N LEU A 240 15.47 -30.55 45.35
CA LEU A 240 15.02 -29.62 44.30
C LEU A 240 13.55 -29.86 43.92
N GLY A 241 13.07 -31.10 43.94
CA GLY A 241 11.67 -31.45 43.74
C GLY A 241 10.74 -30.75 44.75
N LYS A 242 11.09 -30.76 46.04
CA LYS A 242 10.34 -30.04 47.09
C LYS A 242 10.23 -28.55 46.79
N ILE A 243 11.36 -27.96 46.40
CA ILE A 243 11.52 -26.54 46.09
C ILE A 243 10.69 -26.14 44.87
N ILE A 244 10.73 -26.91 43.78
CA ILE A 244 9.98 -26.63 42.55
C ILE A 244 8.48 -26.78 42.77
N LEU A 245 8.02 -27.82 43.49
CA LEU A 245 6.61 -28.02 43.79
C LEU A 245 6.06 -26.89 44.67
N LEU A 246 6.80 -26.49 45.71
CA LEU A 246 6.42 -25.38 46.57
C LEU A 246 6.40 -24.05 45.82
N TYR A 247 7.38 -23.79 44.96
CA TYR A 247 7.38 -22.60 44.10
C TYR A 247 6.18 -22.59 43.16
N GLY A 248 5.86 -23.73 42.53
CA GLY A 248 4.68 -23.88 41.67
C GLY A 248 3.37 -23.62 42.39
N ALA A 249 3.23 -24.12 43.63
CA ALA A 249 2.07 -23.87 44.49
C ALA A 249 1.94 -22.37 44.82
N CYS A 250 3.01 -21.75 45.35
CA CYS A 250 3.02 -20.33 45.68
C CYS A 250 2.72 -19.45 44.46
N TYR A 251 3.34 -19.74 43.31
CA TYR A 251 3.16 -18.97 42.09
C TYR A 251 1.73 -19.10 41.55
N SER A 252 1.16 -20.31 41.54
CA SER A 252 -0.22 -20.54 41.09
C SER A 252 -1.24 -19.86 42.01
N GLY A 253 -1.00 -19.88 43.33
CA GLY A 253 -1.81 -19.14 44.30
C GLY A 253 -1.76 -17.64 44.07
N VAL A 254 -0.56 -17.07 43.87
CA VAL A 254 -0.43 -15.64 43.58
C VAL A 254 -1.10 -15.26 42.26
N ILE A 255 -1.00 -16.08 41.20
CA ILE A 255 -1.76 -15.84 39.96
C ILE A 255 -3.25 -15.82 40.24
N LEU A 256 -3.78 -16.79 40.97
CA LEU A 256 -5.20 -16.91 41.28
C LEU A 256 -5.71 -15.65 42.00
N PHE A 257 -5.05 -15.27 43.11
CA PHE A 257 -5.43 -14.09 43.88
C PHE A 257 -5.26 -12.79 43.09
N ALA A 258 -4.11 -12.59 42.44
CA ALA A 258 -3.87 -11.37 41.66
C ALA A 258 -4.89 -11.22 40.53
N THR A 259 -5.30 -12.31 39.88
CA THR A 259 -6.33 -12.27 38.82
C THR A 259 -7.70 -11.90 39.39
N LEU A 260 -8.04 -12.38 40.58
CA LEU A 260 -9.30 -12.07 41.27
C LEU A 260 -9.38 -10.58 41.63
N PHE A 261 -8.29 -9.99 42.14
CA PHE A 261 -8.21 -8.54 42.44
C PHE A 261 -8.20 -7.65 41.19
N HIS A 262 -7.67 -8.13 40.07
CA HIS A 262 -7.67 -7.40 38.79
C HIS A 262 -8.92 -7.65 37.93
N LEU A 263 -9.91 -8.40 38.42
CA LEU A 263 -11.16 -8.63 37.70
C LEU A 263 -12.00 -7.35 37.54
N PRO A 264 -12.16 -6.48 38.57
CA PRO A 264 -12.89 -5.22 38.42
C PRO A 264 -12.23 -4.25 37.44
N THR A 265 -10.90 -4.25 37.33
CA THR A 265 -10.15 -3.37 36.42
C THR A 265 -10.16 -3.86 34.96
N ALA A 266 -10.83 -4.98 34.65
CA ALA A 266 -10.93 -5.50 33.29
C ALA A 266 -11.91 -4.69 32.43
N ASP A 267 -12.97 -4.16 33.03
CA ASP A 267 -14.03 -3.45 32.30
C ASP A 267 -13.54 -2.14 31.66
N ALA A 268 -12.59 -1.44 32.31
CA ALA A 268 -11.97 -0.24 31.75
C ALA A 268 -11.03 -0.54 30.56
N TYR A 269 -10.42 -1.73 30.52
CA TYR A 269 -9.51 -2.12 29.43
C TYR A 269 -10.29 -2.65 28.22
N ASP A 270 -11.40 -3.36 28.48
CA ASP A 270 -12.30 -3.84 27.44
C ASP A 270 -12.97 -2.66 26.70
N ARG A 271 -13.36 -1.58 27.42
CA ARG A 271 -13.86 -0.34 26.78
C ARG A 271 -12.87 0.28 25.79
N LYS A 272 -11.62 0.53 26.20
CA LYS A 272 -10.60 1.09 25.30
C LYS A 272 -10.32 0.16 24.10
N ALA A 273 -10.34 -1.16 24.29
CA ALA A 273 -10.11 -2.09 23.19
C ALA A 273 -11.28 -2.13 22.18
N GLU A 274 -12.53 -2.00 22.65
CA GLU A 274 -13.70 -1.88 21.79
C GLU A 274 -13.73 -0.56 21.01
N GLU A 275 -13.35 0.57 21.64
CA GLU A 275 -13.16 1.87 20.97
C GLU A 275 -12.11 1.80 19.86
N PHE A 276 -10.96 1.13 20.10
CA PHE A 276 -9.94 0.96 19.07
C PHE A 276 -10.35 -0.02 17.96
N ALA A 277 -11.12 -1.06 18.27
CA ALA A 277 -11.59 -2.02 17.27
C ALA A 277 -12.67 -1.41 16.36
N SER A 278 -13.60 -0.64 16.93
CA SER A 278 -14.60 0.10 16.15
C SER A 278 -13.91 1.07 15.20
N LEU A 279 -12.92 1.84 15.65
CA LEU A 279 -12.13 2.74 14.79
C LEU A 279 -11.52 2.05 13.56
N VAL A 280 -11.01 0.82 13.71
CA VAL A 280 -10.40 0.06 12.60
C VAL A 280 -11.45 -0.48 11.62
N ASP A 281 -12.54 -1.05 12.11
CA ASP A 281 -13.64 -1.58 11.29
C ASP A 281 -14.34 -0.46 10.49
N LEU A 282 -14.38 0.71 11.12
CA LEU A 282 -14.97 1.89 10.56
C LEU A 282 -14.04 2.57 9.53
N SER A 283 -12.72 2.54 9.76
CA SER A 283 -11.72 2.88 8.74
C SER A 283 -11.79 1.95 7.51
N GLN A 284 -12.15 0.67 7.68
CA GLN A 284 -12.34 -0.26 6.56
C GLN A 284 -13.64 0.01 5.79
N SER A 285 -14.70 0.39 6.51
CA SER A 285 -15.99 0.78 5.92
C SER A 285 -15.93 2.04 5.06
N ILE A 286 -14.89 2.87 5.22
CA ILE A 286 -14.58 4.08 4.43
C ILE A 286 -13.90 3.71 3.09
N THR A 287 -13.22 2.57 2.99
CA THR A 287 -12.42 2.19 1.80
C THR A 287 -13.16 1.35 0.75
N GLY A 288 -14.41 0.96 1.00
CA GLY A 288 -15.24 0.35 -0.03
C GLY A 288 -15.62 1.41 -1.06
N THR A 289 -15.26 1.20 -2.32
CA THR A 289 -15.53 2.04 -3.51
C THR A 289 -16.77 2.93 -3.39
N MET A 290 -16.61 4.13 -2.82
CA MET A 290 -17.66 5.14 -2.66
C MET A 290 -17.27 6.37 -3.50
N GLU A 291 -18.27 6.98 -4.13
CA GLU A 291 -18.13 8.32 -4.70
C GLU A 291 -17.72 9.30 -3.58
N PHE A 292 -17.00 10.35 -3.95
CA PHE A 292 -16.42 11.30 -2.98
C PHE A 292 -17.47 11.90 -2.04
N ARG A 293 -18.66 12.20 -2.57
CA ARG A 293 -19.75 12.80 -1.81
C ARG A 293 -20.32 11.85 -0.77
N GLU A 294 -20.62 10.61 -1.16
CA GLU A 294 -21.09 9.57 -0.24
C GLU A 294 -20.06 9.29 0.85
N LEU A 295 -18.78 9.27 0.47
CA LEU A 295 -17.68 9.11 1.41
C LEU A 295 -17.59 10.26 2.40
N ALA A 296 -17.73 11.51 1.95
CA ALA A 296 -17.72 12.69 2.81
C ALA A 296 -18.89 12.68 3.81
N GLU A 297 -20.10 12.33 3.35
CA GLU A 297 -21.28 12.19 4.22
C GLU A 297 -21.05 11.11 5.28
N LYS A 298 -20.57 9.93 4.86
CA LYS A 298 -20.25 8.85 5.77
C LYS A 298 -19.17 9.25 6.77
N VAL A 299 -18.09 9.90 6.34
CA VAL A 299 -17.04 10.42 7.23
C VAL A 299 -17.63 11.33 8.31
N THR A 300 -18.48 12.31 7.96
CA THR A 300 -19.07 13.22 8.95
C THR A 300 -20.00 12.51 9.94
N MET A 301 -20.86 11.62 9.46
CA MET A 301 -21.78 10.83 10.30
C MET A 301 -21.02 9.94 11.29
N VAL A 302 -19.97 9.30 10.81
CA VAL A 302 -19.11 8.40 11.57
C VAL A 302 -18.32 9.16 12.62
N THR A 303 -17.75 10.32 12.23
CA THR A 303 -17.02 11.18 13.15
C THR A 303 -17.92 11.57 14.31
N ALA A 304 -19.18 11.93 14.01
CA ALA A 304 -20.17 12.25 15.02
C ALA A 304 -20.40 11.10 16.01
N GLY A 305 -20.55 9.87 15.51
CA GLY A 305 -20.75 8.67 16.34
C GLY A 305 -19.54 8.30 17.21
N VAL A 306 -18.33 8.32 16.65
CA VAL A 306 -17.09 7.94 17.35
C VAL A 306 -16.66 9.00 18.37
N CYS A 307 -16.78 10.27 18.01
CA CYS A 307 -16.37 11.37 18.88
C CYS A 307 -17.51 11.85 19.79
N HIS A 308 -18.66 11.15 19.79
CA HIS A 308 -19.86 11.53 20.55
C HIS A 308 -20.23 13.02 20.41
N SER A 309 -20.16 13.54 19.18
CA SER A 309 -20.44 14.95 18.88
C SER A 309 -21.83 15.15 18.29
N ASP A 310 -22.47 16.27 18.64
CA ASP A 310 -23.81 16.63 18.17
C ASP A 310 -23.80 17.05 16.70
N TYR A 311 -22.72 17.73 16.29
CA TYR A 311 -22.48 18.18 14.92
C TYR A 311 -21.11 17.76 14.44
N SER A 312 -21.02 17.39 13.17
CA SER A 312 -19.75 17.27 12.47
C SER A 312 -19.90 17.77 11.05
N TRP A 313 -18.90 18.48 10.53
CA TRP A 313 -18.91 18.88 9.13
C TRP A 313 -17.50 18.92 8.58
N LEU A 314 -17.41 18.81 7.27
CA LEU A 314 -16.15 18.73 6.56
C LEU A 314 -15.99 19.95 5.66
N LEU A 315 -14.81 20.54 5.69
CA LEU A 315 -14.44 21.67 4.85
C LEU A 315 -13.25 21.27 3.98
N ILE A 316 -13.33 21.50 2.68
CA ILE A 316 -12.28 21.16 1.73
C ILE A 316 -11.78 22.44 1.06
N ILE A 317 -10.47 22.49 0.87
CA ILE A 317 -9.78 23.58 0.19
C ILE A 317 -9.49 23.13 -1.25
N GLN A 318 -10.09 23.81 -2.23
CA GLN A 318 -9.84 23.60 -3.66
C GLN A 318 -9.54 24.92 -4.33
N ASN A 319 -8.37 25.06 -4.97
CA ASN A 319 -7.97 26.28 -5.69
C ASN A 319 -8.20 27.58 -4.89
N ASP A 320 -7.83 27.56 -3.60
CA ASP A 320 -8.04 28.64 -2.63
C ASP A 320 -9.51 28.98 -2.29
N GLU A 321 -10.47 28.17 -2.76
CA GLU A 321 -11.86 28.22 -2.35
C GLU A 321 -12.20 27.16 -1.29
N PHE A 322 -13.04 27.54 -0.34
CA PHE A 322 -13.56 26.65 0.70
C PHE A 322 -14.94 26.11 0.32
N SER A 323 -15.10 24.80 0.40
CA SER A 323 -16.37 24.11 0.14
C SER A 323 -16.72 23.15 1.28
N VAL A 324 -18.01 23.00 1.57
CA VAL A 324 -18.53 22.03 2.55
C VAL A 324 -19.21 20.91 1.78
N PRO A 325 -18.51 19.79 1.49
CA PRO A 325 -19.11 18.66 0.76
C PRO A 325 -20.15 17.91 1.59
N ALA A 326 -20.01 17.89 2.91
CA ALA A 326 -20.88 17.16 3.81
C ALA A 326 -20.94 17.79 5.21
N ALA A 327 -22.11 17.66 5.83
CA ALA A 327 -22.37 18.09 7.18
C ALA A 327 -23.40 17.17 7.84
N PHE A 328 -23.26 16.95 9.14
CA PHE A 328 -24.11 16.14 9.98
C PHE A 328 -24.80 17.03 11.03
N ASN A 329 -26.12 16.95 11.09
CA ASN A 329 -27.01 17.76 11.94
C ASN A 329 -26.95 19.29 11.75
N ILE A 330 -26.13 19.80 10.83
CA ILE A 330 -26.04 21.23 10.50
C ILE A 330 -26.17 21.42 8.99
N GLY A 331 -26.79 22.52 8.56
CA GLY A 331 -26.89 22.85 7.14
C GLY A 331 -25.54 23.27 6.55
N ASN A 332 -25.35 22.99 5.25
CA ASN A 332 -24.06 23.22 4.57
C ASN A 332 -23.67 24.71 4.52
N ARG A 333 -24.65 25.62 4.48
CA ARG A 333 -24.39 27.07 4.45
C ARG A 333 -23.93 27.57 5.82
N GLU A 334 -24.63 27.15 6.87
CA GLU A 334 -24.29 27.42 8.27
C GLU A 334 -22.90 26.89 8.61
N ALA A 335 -22.61 25.64 8.23
CA ALA A 335 -21.31 25.01 8.39
C ALA A 335 -20.19 25.78 7.70
N ARG A 336 -20.42 26.28 6.48
CA ARG A 336 -19.44 27.09 5.74
C ARG A 336 -19.12 28.39 6.48
N GLU A 337 -20.14 29.15 6.86
CA GLU A 337 -19.94 30.43 7.56
C GLU A 337 -19.28 30.25 8.93
N LEU A 338 -19.67 29.21 9.68
CA LEU A 338 -19.00 28.86 10.94
C LEU A 338 -17.54 28.51 10.72
N SER A 339 -17.24 27.75 9.67
CA SER A 339 -15.86 27.40 9.32
C SER A 339 -15.03 28.64 9.03
N LEU A 340 -15.53 29.56 8.19
CA LEU A 340 -14.82 30.79 7.84
C LEU A 340 -14.58 31.68 9.06
N ALA A 341 -15.58 31.83 9.94
CA ALA A 341 -15.43 32.57 11.19
C ALA A 341 -14.35 31.96 12.11
N LEU A 342 -14.34 30.63 12.25
CA LEU A 342 -13.38 29.90 13.08
C LEU A 342 -11.95 29.93 12.53
N LEU A 343 -11.81 29.78 11.21
CA LEU A 343 -10.51 29.83 10.52
C LEU A 343 -9.93 31.25 10.52
N GLY A 344 -10.77 32.30 10.46
CA GLY A 344 -10.34 33.70 10.48
C GLY A 344 -9.83 34.18 11.84
N GLU A 345 -10.38 33.69 12.94
CA GLU A 345 -9.97 34.06 14.30
C GLU A 345 -8.70 33.36 14.79
N THR A 346 -8.32 32.23 14.18
CA THR A 346 -7.19 31.44 14.64
C THR A 346 -6.08 31.34 13.60
N VAL A 347 -4.87 31.77 13.97
CA VAL A 347 -3.64 31.37 13.27
C VAL A 347 -3.51 29.85 13.42
N LEU A 348 -4.03 29.09 12.46
CA LEU A 348 -3.97 27.65 12.47
C LEU A 348 -2.54 27.20 12.18
N ASP A 349 -1.84 26.79 13.23
CA ASP A 349 -0.77 25.81 13.04
C ASP A 349 -1.43 24.58 12.42
N ASN A 350 -1.15 24.36 11.13
CA ASN A 350 -1.85 23.40 10.27
C ASN A 350 -1.53 21.93 10.62
N ARG A 351 -0.98 21.67 11.79
CA ARG A 351 -0.35 20.39 12.14
C ARG A 351 -1.11 19.57 13.16
N THR A 352 -1.87 20.20 14.05
CA THR A 352 -2.49 19.54 15.21
C THR A 352 -3.97 19.87 15.33
N VAL A 353 -4.71 19.01 16.04
CA VAL A 353 -6.10 19.30 16.41
C VAL A 353 -6.15 20.46 17.40
N LYS A 354 -7.13 21.36 17.22
CA LYS A 354 -7.41 22.45 18.15
C LYS A 354 -8.73 22.21 18.87
N LEU A 355 -8.72 22.35 20.19
CA LEU A 355 -9.90 22.27 21.04
C LEU A 355 -10.28 23.66 21.56
N PHE A 356 -11.57 23.96 21.53
CA PHE A 356 -12.16 25.17 22.12
C PHE A 356 -13.24 24.75 23.13
N ARG A 357 -13.36 25.50 24.22
CA ARG A 357 -14.38 25.30 25.26
C ARG A 357 -15.29 26.52 25.33
N ASP A 358 -16.57 26.30 25.62
CA ASP A 358 -17.60 27.32 25.81
C ASP A 358 -17.60 28.40 24.71
N LYS A 359 -17.45 27.97 23.45
CA LYS A 359 -17.32 28.87 22.31
C LYS A 359 -18.71 29.30 21.85
N LYS A 360 -18.95 30.60 21.87
CA LYS A 360 -20.14 31.24 21.31
C LYS A 360 -19.77 31.91 20.00
N LEU A 361 -20.51 31.61 18.93
CA LEU A 361 -20.30 32.15 17.60
C LEU A 361 -21.62 32.74 17.09
N LYS A 362 -21.51 33.89 16.43
CA LYS A 362 -22.61 34.56 15.76
C LYS A 362 -22.30 34.61 14.28
N ILE A 363 -23.12 33.98 13.46
CA ILE A 363 -23.00 34.00 11.99
C ILE A 363 -24.18 34.78 11.41
N HIS A 364 -23.97 35.41 10.26
CA HIS A 364 -25.02 36.13 9.54
C HIS A 364 -25.26 35.45 8.20
N ILE A 365 -26.51 35.04 7.94
CA ILE A 365 -26.91 34.41 6.68
C ILE A 365 -28.11 35.17 6.13
N GLN A 366 -27.99 35.76 4.93
CA GLN A 366 -29.08 36.47 4.25
C GLN A 366 -29.86 37.44 5.15
N ASN A 367 -29.13 38.18 6.01
CA ASN A 367 -29.62 39.16 7.00
C ASN A 367 -30.17 38.59 8.33
N ASP A 368 -30.26 37.27 8.51
CA ASP A 368 -30.58 36.66 9.79
C ASP A 368 -29.31 36.37 10.60
N ALA A 369 -29.34 36.73 11.89
CA ALA A 369 -28.25 36.47 12.82
C ALA A 369 -28.52 35.18 13.61
N LEU A 370 -27.74 34.13 13.34
CA LEU A 370 -27.82 32.86 14.05
C LEU A 370 -26.73 32.78 15.12
N ASN A 371 -27.13 32.45 16.35
CA ASN A 371 -26.21 32.27 17.47
C ASN A 371 -26.03 30.78 17.76
N PHE A 372 -24.79 30.31 17.67
CA PHE A 372 -24.39 28.97 18.07
C PHE A 372 -23.59 29.04 19.37
N SER A 373 -23.93 28.17 20.32
CA SER A 373 -23.20 28.03 21.58
C SER A 373 -22.78 26.58 21.74
N PHE A 374 -21.48 26.32 21.67
CA PHE A 374 -20.89 24.99 21.80
C PHE A 374 -20.18 24.88 23.15
N SER A 375 -20.48 23.83 23.93
CA SER A 375 -19.72 23.50 25.14
C SER A 375 -18.28 23.12 24.79
N SER A 376 -18.10 22.40 23.69
CA SER A 376 -16.79 22.02 23.17
C SER A 376 -16.78 21.94 21.64
N LEU A 377 -15.68 22.36 21.03
CA LEU A 377 -15.48 22.34 19.58
C LEU A 377 -14.05 21.84 19.28
N ALA A 378 -13.94 20.86 18.40
CA ALA A 378 -12.68 20.37 17.87
C ALA A 378 -12.55 20.71 16.38
N ILE A 379 -11.35 21.14 15.98
CA ILE A 379 -10.98 21.37 14.58
C ILE A 379 -9.76 20.51 14.27
N ALA A 380 -9.93 19.56 13.36
CA ALA A 380 -8.89 18.63 12.94
C ALA A 380 -8.44 18.91 11.50
N PRO A 381 -7.15 19.15 11.23
CA PRO A 381 -6.67 19.33 9.86
C PRO A 381 -6.67 18.00 9.10
N LEU A 382 -7.28 17.98 7.91
CA LEU A 382 -7.21 16.86 6.99
C LEU A 382 -5.90 16.98 6.21
N ARG A 383 -4.93 16.11 6.52
CA ARG A 383 -3.58 16.18 5.97
C ARG A 383 -3.25 14.96 5.13
N VAL A 384 -2.75 15.22 3.93
CA VAL A 384 -2.17 14.18 3.07
C VAL A 384 -0.73 14.58 2.79
N LYS A 385 0.22 13.75 3.25
CA LYS A 385 1.66 14.05 3.24
C LYS A 385 1.96 15.36 3.99
N ASN A 386 2.37 16.42 3.28
CA ASN A 386 2.71 17.73 3.85
C ASN A 386 1.71 18.84 3.51
N ARG A 387 0.58 18.51 2.88
CA ARG A 387 -0.45 19.48 2.49
C ARG A 387 -1.73 19.26 3.30
N THR A 388 -2.32 20.34 3.78
CA THR A 388 -3.68 20.35 4.34
C THR A 388 -4.66 20.45 3.17
N THR A 389 -5.51 19.44 3.00
CA THR A 389 -6.54 19.40 1.97
C THR A 389 -7.89 19.91 2.47
N GLY A 390 -8.04 20.07 3.78
CA GLY A 390 -9.26 20.54 4.41
C GLY A 390 -9.23 20.49 5.93
N TYR A 391 -10.39 20.66 6.55
CA TYR A 391 -10.59 20.57 8.00
C TYR A 391 -11.86 19.77 8.29
N LEU A 392 -11.80 18.96 9.34
CA LEU A 392 -12.93 18.27 9.92
C LEU A 392 -13.29 18.96 11.24
N PHE A 393 -14.54 19.34 11.38
CA PHE A 393 -15.06 20.01 12.56
C PHE A 393 -15.99 19.07 13.32
N MET A 394 -15.93 19.14 14.65
CA MET A 394 -16.80 18.41 15.57
C MET A 394 -17.22 19.35 16.69
N ALA A 395 -18.52 19.40 17.00
CA ALA A 395 -19.05 20.28 18.03
C ALA A 395 -20.03 19.57 18.96
N ILE A 396 -19.95 19.90 20.24
CA ILE A 396 -20.84 19.44 21.32
C ILE A 396 -21.55 20.66 21.90
N ILE A 397 -22.86 20.54 22.15
CA ILE A 397 -23.70 21.64 22.65
C ILE A 397 -23.82 21.59 24.18
N LYS A 398 -24.04 20.41 24.79
CA LYS A 398 -24.31 20.25 26.24
C LYS A 398 -23.75 18.95 26.82
N ASP A 399 -23.52 18.95 28.14
CA ASP A 399 -23.28 17.79 29.01
C ASP A 399 -22.05 16.91 28.70
N SER A 400 -21.13 17.37 27.85
CA SER A 400 -19.84 16.72 27.59
C SER A 400 -18.78 17.69 27.02
N PHE A 401 -17.51 17.29 27.08
CA PHE A 401 -16.36 18.02 26.54
C PHE A 401 -15.34 17.04 25.94
N PHE A 402 -14.59 17.49 24.94
CA PHE A 402 -13.40 16.75 24.48
C PHE A 402 -12.27 16.85 25.51
N GLU A 403 -11.72 15.71 25.89
CA GLU A 403 -10.54 15.58 26.75
C GLU A 403 -9.23 15.59 25.92
N GLU A 404 -8.09 15.78 26.58
CA GLU A 404 -6.79 15.74 25.87
C GLU A 404 -6.47 14.36 25.29
N ASP A 405 -6.98 13.29 25.91
CA ASP A 405 -6.86 11.92 25.40
C ASP A 405 -7.61 11.73 24.06
N ASP A 406 -8.67 12.52 23.80
CA ASP A 406 -9.46 12.45 22.57
C ASP A 406 -8.72 13.01 21.36
N ILE A 407 -7.74 13.88 21.58
CA ILE A 407 -6.94 14.52 20.52
C ILE A 407 -6.27 13.45 19.64
N GLN A 408 -5.67 12.43 20.25
CA GLN A 408 -4.99 11.37 19.49
C GLN A 408 -5.96 10.56 18.63
N THR A 409 -7.17 10.33 19.14
CA THR A 409 -8.24 9.61 18.42
C THR A 409 -8.75 10.45 17.25
N ILE A 410 -9.01 11.73 17.47
CA ILE A 410 -9.47 12.67 16.44
C ILE A 410 -8.39 12.84 15.36
N GLU A 411 -7.11 12.98 15.74
CA GLU A 411 -5.99 13.07 14.79
C GLU A 411 -5.85 11.82 13.94
N ALA A 412 -5.94 10.64 14.56
CA ALA A 412 -5.87 9.36 13.84
C ALA A 412 -7.04 9.22 12.85
N PHE A 413 -8.25 9.59 13.28
CA PHE A 413 -9.44 9.54 12.43
C PHE A 413 -9.36 10.54 11.28
N ALA A 414 -9.02 11.80 11.55
CA ALA A 414 -8.88 12.85 10.54
C ALA A 414 -7.80 12.50 9.50
N SER A 415 -6.69 11.89 9.92
CA SER A 415 -5.64 11.41 9.01
C SER A 415 -6.16 10.30 8.10
N SER A 416 -6.89 9.31 8.64
CA SER A 416 -7.49 8.23 7.84
C SER A 416 -8.54 8.76 6.86
N ALA A 417 -9.44 9.64 7.32
CA ALA A 417 -10.45 10.29 6.50
C ALA A 417 -9.81 11.14 5.39
N ALA A 418 -8.75 11.89 5.70
CA ALA A 418 -8.02 12.69 4.72
C ALA A 418 -7.44 11.83 3.59
N MET A 419 -6.84 10.69 3.93
CA MET A 419 -6.32 9.75 2.94
C MET A 419 -7.44 9.16 2.07
N ALA A 420 -8.56 8.77 2.67
CA ALA A 420 -9.67 8.17 1.94
C ALA A 420 -10.34 9.15 0.98
N LEU A 421 -10.64 10.37 1.44
CA LEU A 421 -11.24 11.43 0.63
C LEU A 421 -10.33 11.84 -0.52
N GLU A 422 -9.03 11.96 -0.27
CA GLU A 422 -8.07 12.29 -1.32
C GLU A 422 -7.94 11.15 -2.34
N ASN A 423 -7.97 9.89 -1.89
CA ASN A 423 -7.98 8.74 -2.81
C ASN A 423 -9.24 8.71 -3.68
N ALA A 424 -10.42 8.93 -3.10
CA ALA A 424 -11.69 8.98 -3.83
C ALA A 424 -11.67 10.11 -4.88
N ARG A 425 -11.20 11.30 -4.50
CA ARG A 425 -11.05 12.44 -5.41
C ARG A 425 -10.08 12.14 -6.55
N MET A 426 -8.93 11.55 -6.25
CA MET A 426 -7.96 11.13 -7.27
C MET A 426 -8.54 10.09 -8.22
N LEU A 427 -9.35 9.17 -7.71
CA LEU A 427 -10.01 8.15 -8.52
C LEU A 427 -11.03 8.78 -9.48
N GLU A 428 -11.91 9.66 -9.00
CA GLU A 428 -12.88 10.38 -9.83
C GLU A 428 -12.20 11.17 -10.95
N THR A 429 -11.14 11.92 -10.61
CA THR A 429 -10.36 12.69 -11.60
C THR A 429 -9.74 11.78 -12.67
N ARG A 430 -9.26 10.60 -12.28
CA ARG A 430 -8.69 9.63 -13.21
C ARG A 430 -9.75 9.01 -14.11
N LEU A 431 -10.90 8.63 -13.55
CA LEU A 431 -12.01 8.05 -14.31
C LEU A 431 -12.55 9.05 -15.33
N GLU A 432 -12.71 10.33 -14.94
CA GLU A 432 -13.15 11.38 -15.86
C GLU A 432 -12.12 11.61 -16.98
N LYS A 433 -10.82 11.68 -16.63
CA LYS A 433 -9.76 11.79 -17.64
C LYS A 433 -9.74 10.59 -18.59
N GLU A 434 -9.89 9.37 -18.08
CA GLU A 434 -9.93 8.16 -18.89
C GLU A 434 -11.15 8.15 -19.83
N ARG A 435 -12.31 8.60 -19.35
CA ARG A 435 -13.51 8.77 -20.16
C ARG A 435 -13.27 9.77 -21.30
N LEU A 436 -12.73 10.94 -21.01
CA LEU A 436 -12.42 11.95 -22.03
C LEU A 436 -11.40 11.44 -23.06
N LEU A 437 -10.38 10.69 -22.62
CA LEU A 437 -9.42 10.07 -23.54
C LEU A 437 -10.08 9.04 -24.46
N LYS A 438 -11.01 8.22 -23.94
CA LYS A 438 -11.80 7.29 -24.76
C LYS A 438 -12.68 8.04 -25.78
N GLU A 439 -13.31 9.14 -25.39
CA GLU A 439 -14.10 9.97 -26.30
C GLU A 439 -13.23 10.58 -27.42
N LEU A 440 -11.99 11.01 -27.10
CA LEU A 440 -11.03 11.47 -28.10
C LEU A 440 -10.52 10.35 -29.02
N GLU A 441 -10.32 9.13 -28.52
CA GLU A 441 -9.95 7.96 -29.32
C GLU A 441 -11.04 7.63 -30.35
N VAL A 442 -12.31 7.73 -29.96
CA VAL A 442 -13.45 7.59 -30.88
C VAL A 442 -13.43 8.69 -31.94
N ALA A 443 -13.20 9.95 -31.55
CA ALA A 443 -13.11 11.06 -32.50
C ALA A 443 -11.97 10.85 -33.51
N ARG A 444 -10.80 10.38 -33.05
CA ARG A 444 -9.66 10.02 -33.90
C ARG A 444 -9.99 8.91 -34.88
N ALA A 445 -10.68 7.87 -34.44
CA ALA A 445 -11.12 6.78 -35.32
C ALA A 445 -12.12 7.25 -36.39
N VAL A 446 -13.03 8.17 -36.03
CA VAL A 446 -13.98 8.78 -36.99
C VAL A 446 -13.24 9.65 -38.00
N GLN A 447 -12.37 10.57 -37.53
CA GLN A 447 -11.55 11.42 -38.40
C GLN A 447 -10.71 10.57 -39.37
N GLY A 448 -10.06 9.53 -38.85
CA GLY A 448 -9.25 8.62 -39.64
C GLY A 448 -10.05 7.97 -40.78
N ARG A 449 -11.35 7.68 -40.59
CA ARG A 449 -12.22 7.12 -41.65
C ARG A 449 -12.72 8.16 -42.66
N LEU A 450 -12.76 9.44 -42.28
CA LEU A 450 -13.18 10.53 -43.18
C LEU A 450 -12.10 10.86 -44.20
N LEU A 451 -10.83 10.70 -43.83
CA LEU A 451 -9.68 10.90 -44.70
C LEU A 451 -9.45 9.67 -45.62
N PRO A 452 -8.84 9.85 -46.81
CA PRO A 452 -8.51 8.76 -47.70
C PRO A 452 -7.62 7.70 -47.05
N GLN A 453 -8.06 6.42 -47.10
CA GLN A 453 -7.29 5.28 -46.56
C GLN A 453 -6.12 4.87 -47.46
N ALA A 454 -6.17 5.24 -48.74
CA ALA A 454 -5.14 4.97 -49.72
C ALA A 454 -5.15 6.06 -50.79
N SER A 455 -3.96 6.40 -51.31
CA SER A 455 -3.84 7.24 -52.50
C SER A 455 -4.51 6.57 -53.71
N PRO A 456 -5.12 7.35 -54.63
CA PRO A 456 -5.67 6.80 -55.86
C PRO A 456 -4.57 6.17 -56.72
N LYS A 457 -4.85 4.99 -57.27
CA LYS A 457 -3.96 4.33 -58.24
C LYS A 457 -4.25 4.89 -59.63
N THR A 458 -3.30 5.62 -60.21
CA THR A 458 -3.39 6.16 -61.57
C THR A 458 -2.25 5.63 -62.44
N GLU A 459 -2.49 5.55 -63.75
CA GLU A 459 -1.46 5.13 -64.71
C GLU A 459 -0.43 6.24 -64.97
N PHE A 460 -0.84 7.51 -64.88
CA PHE A 460 -0.02 8.67 -65.20
C PHE A 460 0.77 9.24 -64.01
N ALA A 461 0.43 8.89 -62.77
CA ALA A 461 1.11 9.40 -61.57
C ALA A 461 1.34 8.34 -60.48
N ASP A 462 2.37 8.57 -59.69
CA ASP A 462 2.67 7.94 -58.40
C ASP A 462 2.39 8.96 -57.28
N ILE A 463 1.54 8.60 -56.31
CA ILE A 463 0.97 9.56 -55.34
C ILE A 463 1.16 9.02 -53.93
N ALA A 464 1.76 9.84 -53.07
CA ALA A 464 1.93 9.54 -51.65
C ALA A 464 1.44 10.69 -50.79
N VAL A 465 0.84 10.34 -49.65
CA VAL A 465 0.44 11.30 -48.62
C VAL A 465 1.00 10.86 -47.27
N TYR A 466 1.48 11.82 -46.51
CA TYR A 466 1.73 11.66 -45.09
C TYR A 466 0.85 12.63 -44.31
N PHE A 467 0.11 12.08 -43.34
CA PHE A 467 -0.75 12.84 -42.44
C PHE A 467 -0.42 12.45 -40.99
N SER A 468 -0.17 13.45 -40.15
CA SER A 468 0.12 13.26 -38.73
C SER A 468 -0.48 14.43 -37.96
N PRO A 469 -1.55 14.22 -37.17
CA PRO A 469 -2.10 15.28 -36.32
C PRO A 469 -1.19 15.57 -35.12
N ALA A 470 -1.14 16.83 -34.66
CA ALA A 470 -0.38 17.25 -33.49
C ALA A 470 -1.04 16.84 -32.17
N TYR A 471 -2.37 16.72 -32.16
CA TYR A 471 -3.18 16.22 -31.05
C TYR A 471 -3.85 14.90 -31.45
N GLU A 472 -4.84 14.44 -30.67
CA GLU A 472 -5.58 13.21 -31.04
C GLU A 472 -6.37 13.36 -32.34
N VAL A 473 -6.75 14.57 -32.72
CA VAL A 473 -7.39 14.93 -33.99
C VAL A 473 -6.84 16.26 -34.51
N GLY A 474 -6.80 16.42 -35.84
CA GLY A 474 -6.25 17.60 -36.53
C GLY A 474 -7.28 18.43 -37.29
N GLY A 475 -6.92 19.65 -37.68
CA GLY A 475 -7.66 20.53 -38.60
C GLY A 475 -7.30 20.33 -40.08
N ASP A 476 -6.13 19.76 -40.34
CA ASP A 476 -5.66 19.44 -41.69
C ASP A 476 -6.61 18.48 -42.44
N TYR A 477 -6.85 18.80 -43.71
CA TYR A 477 -7.71 18.08 -44.63
C TYR A 477 -6.97 17.78 -45.93
N TYR A 478 -7.08 16.55 -46.41
CA TYR A 478 -6.70 16.23 -47.78
C TYR A 478 -7.64 15.21 -48.37
N ASP A 479 -7.79 15.24 -49.70
CA ASP A 479 -8.66 14.31 -50.40
C ASP A 479 -8.33 14.20 -51.88
N PHE A 480 -8.88 13.16 -52.51
CA PHE A 480 -8.72 12.86 -53.93
C PHE A 480 -10.05 12.52 -54.58
N PHE A 481 -10.26 13.06 -55.77
CA PHE A 481 -11.48 12.89 -56.55
C PHE A 481 -11.11 12.41 -57.95
N LEU A 482 -11.48 11.17 -58.30
CA LEU A 482 -11.38 10.69 -59.68
C LEU A 482 -12.61 11.17 -60.45
N LEU A 483 -12.38 12.02 -61.44
CA LEU A 483 -13.43 12.68 -62.22
C LEU A 483 -13.58 12.02 -63.59
N ASP A 484 -14.68 12.36 -64.27
CA ASP A 484 -14.93 11.93 -65.64
C ASP A 484 -13.78 12.33 -66.57
N GLY A 485 -13.47 11.46 -67.54
CA GLY A 485 -12.33 11.63 -68.46
C GLY A 485 -10.98 11.20 -67.88
N GLY A 486 -10.95 10.68 -66.65
CA GLY A 486 -9.73 10.21 -65.99
C GLY A 486 -8.94 11.31 -65.27
N CYS A 487 -9.50 12.52 -65.19
CA CYS A 487 -8.90 13.63 -64.47
C CYS A 487 -8.82 13.33 -62.97
N LEU A 488 -7.76 13.78 -62.33
CA LEU A 488 -7.57 13.66 -60.89
C LEU A 488 -7.69 15.03 -60.23
N GLY A 489 -8.77 15.23 -59.48
CA GLY A 489 -8.91 16.31 -58.52
C GLY A 489 -8.23 15.95 -57.20
N PHE A 490 -7.61 16.92 -56.54
CA PHE A 490 -7.11 16.75 -55.18
C PHE A 490 -7.23 18.06 -54.41
N VAL A 491 -7.36 17.95 -53.09
CA VAL A 491 -7.41 19.08 -52.17
C VAL A 491 -6.42 18.86 -51.04
N ILE A 492 -5.81 19.95 -50.60
CA ILE A 492 -5.12 20.05 -49.31
C ILE A 492 -5.59 21.34 -48.65
N ALA A 493 -5.93 21.27 -47.38
CA ALA A 493 -6.41 22.41 -46.62
C ALA A 493 -6.02 22.30 -45.16
N ASP A 494 -5.93 23.45 -44.51
CA ASP A 494 -5.66 23.60 -43.09
C ASP A 494 -6.69 24.56 -42.48
N VAL A 495 -7.28 24.13 -41.37
CA VAL A 495 -8.32 24.85 -40.64
C VAL A 495 -7.69 25.64 -39.52
N SER A 496 -7.95 26.95 -39.46
CA SER A 496 -7.47 27.78 -38.35
C SER A 496 -7.95 27.25 -36.98
N GLY A 497 -7.01 26.88 -36.11
CA GLY A 497 -7.27 26.30 -34.79
C GLY A 497 -6.71 24.88 -34.68
N LYS A 498 -6.90 24.21 -33.54
CA LYS A 498 -6.39 22.84 -33.31
C LYS A 498 -7.39 21.98 -32.55
N GLY A 499 -7.20 20.66 -32.61
CA GLY A 499 -8.00 19.69 -31.87
C GLY A 499 -9.43 19.54 -32.40
N LEU A 500 -10.36 19.18 -31.52
CA LEU A 500 -11.70 18.72 -31.91
C LEU A 500 -12.51 19.75 -32.70
N ALA A 501 -12.39 21.04 -32.36
CA ALA A 501 -13.12 22.10 -33.06
C ALA A 501 -12.64 22.26 -34.52
N ALA A 502 -11.35 22.06 -34.78
CA ALA A 502 -10.81 22.12 -36.15
C ALA A 502 -11.19 20.86 -36.94
N ALA A 503 -11.18 19.68 -36.29
CA ALA A 503 -11.60 18.42 -36.89
C ALA A 503 -13.07 18.41 -37.37
N PHE A 504 -13.98 19.10 -36.67
CA PHE A 504 -15.37 19.25 -37.13
C PHE A 504 -15.47 20.08 -38.42
N ILE A 505 -14.73 21.17 -38.52
CA ILE A 505 -14.68 21.97 -39.75
C ILE A 505 -14.04 21.16 -40.88
N MET A 506 -13.02 20.35 -40.58
CA MET A 506 -12.46 19.42 -41.57
C MET A 506 -13.52 18.45 -42.11
N ALA A 507 -14.34 17.85 -41.24
CA ALA A 507 -15.43 16.96 -41.66
C ALA A 507 -16.47 17.68 -42.54
N GLU A 508 -16.72 18.96 -42.26
CA GLU A 508 -17.58 19.80 -43.10
C GLU A 508 -16.95 20.06 -44.48
N LEU A 509 -15.65 20.37 -44.54
CA LEU A 509 -14.91 20.50 -45.79
C LEU A 509 -14.99 19.23 -46.62
N LYS A 510 -14.84 18.05 -46.00
CA LYS A 510 -15.02 16.76 -46.67
C LYS A 510 -16.37 16.69 -47.36
N GLY A 511 -17.47 17.01 -46.67
CA GLY A 511 -18.80 17.05 -47.28
C GLY A 511 -18.93 18.05 -48.42
N ILE A 512 -18.39 19.27 -48.24
CA ILE A 512 -18.44 20.33 -49.25
C ILE A 512 -17.69 19.90 -50.52
N PHE A 513 -16.42 19.51 -50.39
CA PHE A 513 -15.59 19.15 -51.54
C PHE A 513 -16.10 17.88 -52.24
N GLU A 514 -16.52 16.86 -51.50
CA GLU A 514 -17.13 15.65 -52.08
C GLU A 514 -18.36 15.99 -52.93
N SER A 515 -19.20 16.92 -52.46
CA SER A 515 -20.42 17.32 -53.19
C SER A 515 -20.13 18.19 -54.44
N LEU A 516 -19.01 18.93 -54.44
CA LEU A 516 -18.68 19.88 -55.50
C LEU A 516 -17.77 19.28 -56.58
N ALA A 517 -16.86 18.37 -56.22
CA ALA A 517 -15.80 17.87 -57.11
C ALA A 517 -16.36 17.20 -58.38
N GLY A 518 -17.48 16.47 -58.29
CA GLY A 518 -18.12 15.83 -59.45
C GLY A 518 -18.95 16.76 -60.33
N VAL A 519 -19.19 18.01 -59.90
CA VAL A 519 -20.09 18.96 -60.59
C VAL A 519 -19.33 20.17 -61.14
N VAL A 520 -18.24 20.57 -60.48
CA VAL A 520 -17.47 21.78 -60.81
C VAL A 520 -16.04 21.38 -61.13
N ILE A 521 -15.73 21.36 -62.43
CA ILE A 521 -14.43 20.92 -62.92
C ILE A 521 -13.37 22.01 -62.70
N ASP A 522 -13.76 23.28 -62.81
CA ASP A 522 -12.86 24.44 -62.71
C ASP A 522 -12.40 24.68 -61.24
N PRO A 523 -11.09 24.59 -60.93
CA PRO A 523 -10.56 24.75 -59.57
C PRO A 523 -10.98 26.05 -58.88
N GLY A 524 -10.96 27.16 -59.62
CA GLY A 524 -11.30 28.49 -59.13
C GLY A 524 -12.78 28.59 -58.76
N GLN A 525 -13.66 28.14 -59.66
CA GLN A 525 -15.11 28.10 -59.38
C GLN A 525 -15.45 27.14 -58.24
N LEU A 526 -14.75 26.00 -58.12
CA LEU A 526 -14.97 25.06 -57.03
C LEU A 526 -14.66 25.72 -55.69
N LEU A 527 -13.51 26.38 -55.56
CA LEU A 527 -13.15 27.11 -54.34
C LEU A 527 -14.08 28.28 -54.05
N ALA A 528 -14.57 28.99 -55.07
CA ALA A 528 -15.56 30.06 -54.89
C ALA A 528 -16.88 29.54 -54.30
N LYS A 529 -17.40 28.42 -54.82
CA LYS A 529 -18.59 27.77 -54.25
C LYS A 529 -18.34 27.21 -52.86
N ALA A 530 -17.18 26.59 -52.63
CA ALA A 530 -16.80 26.10 -51.32
C ALA A 530 -16.76 27.24 -50.29
N ASN A 531 -16.20 28.41 -50.66
CA ASN A 531 -16.20 29.61 -49.83
C ASN A 531 -17.62 30.10 -49.51
N GLU A 532 -18.53 30.11 -50.50
CA GLU A 532 -19.92 30.54 -50.29
C GLU A 532 -20.67 29.64 -49.29
N VAL A 533 -20.47 28.32 -49.39
CA VAL A 533 -21.09 27.35 -48.48
C VAL A 533 -20.47 27.46 -47.09
N LEU A 534 -19.13 27.43 -47.00
CA LEU A 534 -18.41 27.46 -45.73
C LEU A 534 -18.69 28.74 -44.94
N ARG A 535 -18.81 29.90 -45.59
CA ARG A 535 -19.13 31.16 -44.89
C ARG A 535 -20.46 31.17 -44.16
N LYS A 536 -21.40 30.29 -44.51
CA LYS A 536 -22.72 30.20 -43.87
C LYS A 536 -22.65 29.47 -42.53
N SER A 537 -21.66 28.61 -42.33
CA SER A 537 -21.45 27.78 -41.13
C SER A 537 -20.26 28.21 -40.28
N LEU A 538 -19.25 28.82 -40.89
CA LEU A 538 -18.01 29.23 -40.23
C LEU A 538 -18.22 30.45 -39.31
N GLU A 539 -17.62 30.42 -38.12
CA GLU A 539 -17.58 31.57 -37.21
C GLU A 539 -16.81 32.75 -37.82
N LYS A 540 -17.20 33.99 -37.48
CA LYS A 540 -16.67 35.24 -38.10
C LYS A 540 -15.14 35.41 -38.05
N ASN A 541 -14.44 34.72 -37.16
CA ASN A 541 -12.98 34.84 -36.95
C ASN A 541 -12.20 33.57 -37.32
N ARG A 542 -12.85 32.59 -37.96
CA ARG A 542 -12.18 31.40 -38.48
C ARG A 542 -12.01 31.52 -39.98
N PHE A 543 -11.00 30.84 -40.51
CA PHE A 543 -10.79 30.71 -41.95
C PHE A 543 -10.11 29.37 -42.22
N VAL A 544 -10.20 28.92 -43.47
CA VAL A 544 -9.56 27.69 -43.92
C VAL A 544 -8.66 28.04 -45.07
N SER A 545 -7.38 27.71 -44.95
CA SER A 545 -6.44 27.83 -46.04
C SER A 545 -6.56 26.56 -46.90
N ALA A 546 -6.72 26.67 -48.22
CA ALA A 546 -6.92 25.50 -49.08
C ALA A 546 -6.28 25.66 -50.47
N SER A 547 -5.82 24.56 -51.05
CA SER A 547 -5.39 24.46 -52.45
C SER A 547 -6.16 23.31 -53.10
N TYR A 548 -6.78 23.58 -54.25
CA TYR A 548 -7.43 22.56 -55.07
C TYR A 548 -6.69 22.46 -56.40
N GLY A 549 -6.29 21.23 -56.74
CA GLY A 549 -5.60 20.91 -57.99
C GLY A 549 -6.41 19.96 -58.85
N LEU A 550 -6.29 20.12 -60.17
CA LEU A 550 -6.85 19.23 -61.17
C LEU A 550 -5.76 18.85 -62.16
N ILE A 551 -5.51 17.55 -62.30
CA ILE A 551 -4.61 17.00 -63.32
C ILE A 551 -5.45 16.40 -64.43
N ASP A 552 -5.27 16.93 -65.65
CA ASP A 552 -5.79 16.35 -66.88
C ASP A 552 -4.71 15.44 -67.49
N PRO A 553 -4.90 14.11 -67.48
CA PRO A 553 -3.89 13.18 -68.01
C PRO A 553 -3.82 13.14 -69.53
N GLN A 554 -4.83 13.65 -70.25
CA GLN A 554 -4.79 13.71 -71.72
C GLN A 554 -3.97 14.91 -72.18
N ALA A 555 -4.18 16.06 -71.55
CA ALA A 555 -3.41 17.28 -71.83
C ALA A 555 -2.04 17.29 -71.14
N MET A 556 -1.85 16.46 -70.10
CA MET A 556 -0.72 16.52 -69.17
C MET A 556 -0.56 17.92 -68.58
N VAL A 557 -1.67 18.47 -68.08
CA VAL A 557 -1.72 19.81 -67.51
C VAL A 557 -2.25 19.74 -66.08
N LEU A 558 -1.55 20.41 -65.17
CA LEU A 558 -1.98 20.69 -63.81
C LEU A 558 -2.59 22.10 -63.75
N ARG A 559 -3.82 22.20 -63.26
CA ARG A 559 -4.47 23.46 -62.89
C ARG A 559 -4.62 23.53 -61.38
N VAL A 560 -4.15 24.60 -60.75
CA VAL A 560 -4.23 24.79 -59.29
C VAL A 560 -4.84 26.14 -58.97
N ALA A 561 -5.84 26.15 -58.09
CA ALA A 561 -6.32 27.35 -57.42
C ALA A 561 -5.94 27.29 -55.94
N ARG A 562 -5.48 28.42 -55.39
CA ARG A 562 -5.01 28.54 -54.00
C ARG A 562 -5.83 29.56 -53.24
N ALA A 563 -6.66 29.10 -52.31
CA ALA A 563 -7.37 29.91 -51.33
C ALA A 563 -6.51 30.12 -50.08
N GLY A 564 -5.48 30.97 -50.18
CA GLY A 564 -4.67 31.42 -49.04
C GLY A 564 -3.74 30.37 -48.40
N HIS A 565 -3.64 29.16 -48.94
CA HIS A 565 -2.83 28.04 -48.40
C HIS A 565 -1.32 28.26 -48.51
N MET A 566 -0.50 27.28 -48.15
CA MET A 566 0.96 27.35 -48.36
C MET A 566 1.31 27.40 -49.86
N PRO A 567 2.53 27.83 -50.23
CA PRO A 567 3.11 27.54 -51.54
C PRO A 567 3.15 26.04 -51.85
N PHE A 568 3.13 25.70 -53.13
CA PHE A 568 3.48 24.35 -53.58
C PHE A 568 4.76 24.38 -54.42
N PHE A 569 5.44 23.24 -54.52
CA PHE A 569 6.75 23.13 -55.15
C PHE A 569 6.67 22.18 -56.34
N LEU A 570 7.24 22.60 -57.47
CA LEU A 570 7.39 21.78 -58.66
C LEU A 570 8.88 21.52 -58.89
N SER A 571 9.28 20.25 -58.89
CA SER A 571 10.60 19.80 -59.32
C SER A 571 10.51 19.29 -60.75
N SER A 572 11.09 20.02 -61.70
CA SER A 572 11.14 19.65 -63.12
C SER A 572 12.54 19.90 -63.68
N GLY A 573 13.07 18.94 -64.45
CA GLY A 573 14.38 19.07 -65.11
C GLY A 573 15.57 19.38 -64.17
N GLY A 574 15.50 18.95 -62.91
CA GLY A 574 16.52 19.22 -61.89
C GLY A 574 16.46 20.62 -61.26
N ARG A 575 15.40 21.39 -61.51
CA ARG A 575 15.13 22.68 -60.87
C ARG A 575 13.87 22.58 -60.02
N ILE A 576 13.83 23.34 -58.92
CA ILE A 576 12.61 23.50 -58.11
C ILE A 576 12.08 24.91 -58.28
N GLU A 577 10.79 24.99 -58.61
CA GLU A 577 10.03 26.22 -58.69
C GLU A 577 9.01 26.25 -57.55
N THR A 578 8.88 27.41 -56.91
CA THR A 578 7.87 27.66 -55.87
C THR A 578 6.71 28.41 -56.49
N HIS A 579 5.51 27.85 -56.41
CA HIS A 579 4.30 28.46 -56.93
C HIS A 579 3.43 29.01 -55.80
N VAL A 580 3.05 30.28 -55.94
CA VAL A 580 2.23 31.01 -54.96
C VAL A 580 1.08 31.72 -55.69
N PRO A 581 0.11 30.99 -56.27
CA PRO A 581 -1.02 31.64 -56.93
C PRO A 581 -1.76 32.57 -55.95
N PRO A 582 -2.14 33.79 -56.36
CA PRO A 582 -2.92 34.70 -55.54
C PRO A 582 -4.29 34.13 -55.13
N GLY A 583 -4.70 34.38 -53.89
CA GLY A 583 -6.04 34.08 -53.39
C GLY A 583 -6.17 34.35 -51.90
N LEU A 584 -7.42 34.47 -51.42
CA LEU A 584 -7.76 34.65 -50.00
C LEU A 584 -8.16 33.31 -49.40
N ALA A 585 -7.99 33.13 -48.09
CA ALA A 585 -8.47 31.94 -47.38
C ALA A 585 -9.99 31.80 -47.48
N LEU A 586 -10.49 30.57 -47.51
CA LEU A 586 -11.93 30.28 -47.43
C LEU A 586 -12.48 30.83 -46.12
N GLY A 587 -13.65 31.47 -46.16
CA GLY A 587 -14.24 32.17 -45.03
C GLY A 587 -13.86 33.65 -44.96
N ALA A 588 -12.70 34.06 -45.49
CA ALA A 588 -12.14 35.40 -45.25
C ALA A 588 -12.91 36.54 -45.95
N ALA A 589 -13.42 36.31 -47.17
CA ALA A 589 -14.12 37.33 -47.97
C ALA A 589 -15.39 36.76 -48.63
N ALA A 590 -16.41 37.60 -48.80
CA ALA A 590 -17.61 37.26 -49.55
C ALA A 590 -17.41 37.48 -51.06
N GLU A 591 -18.29 36.92 -51.88
CA GLU A 591 -18.35 37.24 -53.32
C GLU A 591 -18.76 38.71 -53.56
N PRO A 592 -18.25 39.36 -54.63
CA PRO A 592 -17.33 38.84 -55.66
C PRO A 592 -15.84 38.93 -55.28
N LEU A 593 -15.51 39.58 -54.14
CA LEU A 593 -14.13 39.89 -53.76
C LEU A 593 -13.25 38.63 -53.65
N PHE A 594 -13.80 37.53 -53.15
CA PHE A 594 -13.09 36.25 -53.07
C PHE A 594 -12.66 35.75 -54.46
N SER A 595 -13.61 35.62 -55.40
CA SER A 595 -13.33 35.18 -56.77
C SER A 595 -12.41 36.13 -57.54
N GLU A 596 -12.53 37.44 -57.34
CA GLU A 596 -11.67 38.43 -58.01
C GLU A 596 -10.19 38.29 -57.63
N LYS A 597 -9.92 37.92 -56.37
CA LYS A 597 -8.56 37.74 -55.83
C LYS A 597 -7.97 36.37 -56.14
N LEU A 598 -8.81 35.38 -56.46
CA LEU A 598 -8.37 34.03 -56.79
C LEU A 598 -7.82 33.99 -58.21
N LYS A 599 -6.60 33.46 -58.37
CA LYS A 599 -5.96 33.23 -59.67
C LYS A 599 -5.49 31.80 -59.77
N GLU A 600 -5.76 31.18 -60.90
CA GLU A 600 -5.30 29.82 -61.19
C GLU A 600 -3.89 29.84 -61.78
N ALA A 601 -3.08 28.85 -61.39
CA ALA A 601 -1.88 28.48 -62.10
C ALA A 601 -2.16 27.30 -63.03
N THR A 602 -1.71 27.37 -64.27
CA THR A 602 -1.75 26.28 -65.24
C THR A 602 -0.32 25.90 -65.60
N ILE A 603 0.03 24.63 -65.41
CA ILE A 603 1.39 24.11 -65.52
C ILE A 603 1.35 22.90 -66.43
N THR A 604 2.17 22.91 -67.48
CA THR A 604 2.40 21.72 -68.32
C THR A 604 3.32 20.75 -67.60
N LEU A 605 2.93 19.49 -67.54
CA LEU A 605 3.64 18.42 -66.84
C LEU A 605 4.43 17.54 -67.82
N SER A 606 5.60 17.11 -67.39
CA SER A 606 6.45 16.14 -68.08
C SER A 606 6.67 14.90 -67.22
N SER A 607 6.96 13.77 -67.86
CA SER A 607 7.37 12.53 -67.16
C SER A 607 8.56 12.81 -66.24
N GLY A 608 8.47 12.34 -65.00
CA GLY A 608 9.46 12.55 -63.95
C GLY A 608 9.25 13.80 -63.09
N ASP A 609 8.34 14.71 -63.47
CA ASP A 609 8.03 15.89 -62.66
C ASP A 609 7.46 15.49 -61.30
N VAL A 610 7.86 16.20 -60.25
CA VAL A 610 7.38 15.98 -58.88
C VAL A 610 6.74 17.25 -58.35
N ILE A 611 5.50 17.15 -57.90
CA ILE A 611 4.74 18.24 -57.29
C ILE A 611 4.58 17.92 -55.81
N VAL A 612 4.90 18.88 -54.94
CA VAL A 612 4.83 18.75 -53.48
C VAL A 612 3.94 19.84 -52.89
N PHE A 613 2.93 19.42 -52.15
CA PHE A 613 2.09 20.27 -51.32
C PHE A 613 2.33 19.94 -49.86
N ILE A 614 2.29 20.96 -49.01
CA ILE A 614 2.52 20.85 -47.56
C ILE A 614 1.49 21.67 -46.81
N THR A 615 1.34 21.40 -45.51
CA THR A 615 0.77 22.30 -44.52
C THR A 615 1.87 22.96 -43.69
N ASP A 616 1.50 23.92 -42.84
CA ASP A 616 2.43 24.74 -42.08
C ASP A 616 3.23 23.92 -41.05
N GLY A 617 2.70 22.80 -40.55
CA GLY A 617 3.41 21.90 -39.65
C GLY A 617 4.74 21.36 -40.17
N ILE A 618 5.00 21.45 -41.49
CA ILE A 618 6.33 21.17 -42.07
C ILE A 618 7.22 22.40 -42.04
N SER A 619 6.78 23.51 -42.64
CA SER A 619 7.62 24.71 -42.75
C SER A 619 7.90 25.36 -41.41
N GLU A 620 6.92 25.34 -40.50
CA GLU A 620 6.99 25.93 -39.17
C GLU A 620 7.46 24.94 -38.09
N ALA A 621 7.88 23.72 -38.47
CA ALA A 621 8.47 22.78 -37.52
C ALA A 621 9.69 23.41 -36.83
N LYS A 622 9.68 23.48 -35.48
CA LYS A 622 10.72 24.18 -34.71
C LYS A 622 11.74 23.23 -34.12
N ASN A 623 13.01 23.62 -34.21
CA ASN A 623 14.08 22.96 -33.47
C ASN A 623 14.12 23.42 -31.99
N LEU A 624 15.03 22.84 -31.19
CA LEU A 624 15.20 23.16 -29.75
C LEU A 624 15.51 24.63 -29.44
N ILE A 625 15.97 25.40 -30.43
CA ILE A 625 16.33 26.83 -30.29
C ILE A 625 15.18 27.72 -30.80
N GLY A 626 14.12 27.14 -31.36
CA GLY A 626 12.94 27.85 -31.86
C GLY A 626 13.02 28.25 -33.34
N ASN A 627 14.06 27.86 -34.07
CA ASN A 627 14.15 28.13 -35.51
C ASN A 627 13.25 27.17 -36.28
N GLU A 628 12.56 27.70 -37.29
CA GLU A 628 11.68 26.96 -38.18
C GLU A 628 12.47 26.18 -39.25
N PHE A 629 11.89 25.09 -39.74
CA PHE A 629 12.47 24.25 -40.78
C PHE A 629 12.62 25.02 -42.09
N GLY A 630 11.59 25.77 -42.46
CA GLY A 630 11.57 26.65 -43.62
C GLY A 630 11.52 25.93 -44.97
N TYR A 631 11.23 26.70 -46.02
CA TYR A 631 11.09 26.17 -47.38
C TYR A 631 12.43 25.78 -48.02
N GLU A 632 13.53 26.45 -47.66
CA GLU A 632 14.86 26.19 -48.24
C GLU A 632 15.34 24.75 -47.96
N ARG A 633 15.11 24.26 -46.74
CA ARG A 633 15.44 22.86 -46.37
C ARG A 633 14.56 21.88 -47.11
N LEU A 634 13.26 22.14 -47.18
CA LEU A 634 12.31 21.30 -47.92
C LEU A 634 12.74 21.17 -49.39
N GLN A 635 13.02 22.29 -50.05
CA GLN A 635 13.51 22.30 -51.43
C GLN A 635 14.82 21.51 -51.57
N SER A 636 15.76 21.66 -50.63
CA SER A 636 17.04 20.93 -50.65
C SER A 636 16.85 19.41 -50.59
N VAL A 637 15.90 18.92 -49.79
CA VAL A 637 15.57 17.49 -49.71
C VAL A 637 14.97 16.99 -51.03
N ILE A 638 14.04 17.75 -51.61
CA ILE A 638 13.41 17.41 -52.90
C ILE A 638 14.47 17.35 -54.02
N GLN A 639 15.36 18.34 -54.09
CA GLN A 639 16.44 18.43 -55.09
C GLN A 639 17.43 17.27 -54.98
N SER A 640 17.72 16.79 -53.77
CA SER A 640 18.67 15.71 -53.53
C SER A 640 18.13 14.33 -53.92
N ASN A 641 16.82 14.20 -54.16
CA ASN A 641 16.14 12.93 -54.37
C ASN A 641 15.23 12.91 -55.64
N PRO A 642 15.72 13.26 -56.84
CA PRO A 642 14.87 13.44 -58.03
C PRO A 642 14.27 12.13 -58.57
N ASN A 643 14.95 10.99 -58.38
CA ASN A 643 14.61 9.72 -59.03
C ASN A 643 13.88 8.72 -58.13
N VAL A 644 13.51 9.11 -56.91
CA VAL A 644 12.83 8.22 -55.95
C VAL A 644 11.32 8.20 -56.19
N SER A 645 10.61 7.20 -55.66
CA SER A 645 9.13 7.15 -55.70
C SER A 645 8.51 8.25 -54.83
N ALA A 646 7.23 8.57 -55.04
CA ALA A 646 6.52 9.55 -54.22
C ALA A 646 6.54 9.17 -52.72
N GLU A 647 6.37 7.88 -52.41
CA GLU A 647 6.43 7.36 -51.05
C GLU A 647 7.84 7.50 -50.42
N ALA A 648 8.89 7.19 -51.18
CA ALA A 648 10.26 7.35 -50.70
C ALA A 648 10.60 8.82 -50.46
N LEU A 649 10.19 9.73 -51.35
CA LEU A 649 10.40 11.17 -51.15
C LEU A 649 9.66 11.68 -49.91
N THR A 650 8.41 11.25 -49.72
CA THR A 650 7.60 11.58 -48.53
C THR A 650 8.34 11.16 -47.26
N LYS A 651 8.88 9.94 -47.24
CA LYS A 651 9.67 9.43 -46.12
C LYS A 651 10.94 10.26 -45.87
N PHE A 652 11.70 10.61 -46.90
CA PHE A 652 12.91 11.42 -46.74
C PHE A 652 12.62 12.83 -46.21
N ILE A 653 11.57 13.49 -46.70
CA ILE A 653 11.14 14.78 -46.17
C ILE A 653 10.79 14.66 -44.68
N MET A 654 10.01 13.64 -44.30
CA MET A 654 9.61 13.47 -42.91
C MET A 654 10.75 13.07 -41.98
N GLU A 655 11.73 12.29 -42.46
CA GLU A 655 12.95 11.98 -41.70
C GLU A 655 13.78 13.24 -41.44
N GLU A 656 13.93 14.11 -42.43
CA GLU A 656 14.67 15.38 -42.28
C GLU A 656 13.93 16.34 -41.33
N VAL A 657 12.60 16.46 -41.43
CA VAL A 657 11.79 17.28 -40.51
C VAL A 657 11.94 16.78 -39.07
N LYS A 658 11.87 15.46 -38.84
CA LYS A 658 12.04 14.86 -37.51
C LYS A 658 13.46 15.05 -36.96
N ALA A 659 14.47 14.86 -37.82
CA ALA A 659 15.87 15.07 -37.46
C ALA A 659 16.14 16.54 -37.08
N PHE A 660 15.55 17.49 -37.79
CA PHE A 660 15.68 18.91 -37.51
C PHE A 660 14.97 19.33 -36.21
N ALA A 661 13.71 18.90 -36.02
CA ALA A 661 12.92 19.28 -34.87
C ALA A 661 13.54 18.77 -33.56
N ASN A 662 14.02 17.51 -33.56
CA ASN A 662 14.67 16.86 -32.41
C ASN A 662 13.88 17.02 -31.08
N GLN A 663 12.55 16.98 -31.17
CA GLN A 663 11.62 17.16 -30.06
C GLN A 663 10.59 16.01 -29.99
N PRO A 664 10.12 15.65 -28.78
CA PRO A 664 9.14 14.58 -28.62
C PRO A 664 7.70 14.97 -28.97
N VAL A 665 7.38 16.27 -29.09
CA VAL A 665 6.01 16.77 -29.29
C VAL A 665 5.94 17.60 -30.57
N GLN A 666 4.99 17.27 -31.43
CA GLN A 666 4.68 17.98 -32.67
C GLN A 666 3.92 19.28 -32.37
N TYR A 667 4.25 20.39 -33.05
CA TYR A 667 3.65 21.69 -32.77
C TYR A 667 2.33 21.92 -33.52
N ASP A 668 2.27 21.53 -34.79
CA ASP A 668 1.09 21.67 -35.65
C ASP A 668 0.82 20.42 -36.48
N ASP A 669 -0.38 20.28 -37.03
CA ASP A 669 -0.74 19.17 -37.91
C ASP A 669 0.17 19.14 -39.14
N ILE A 670 0.56 17.94 -39.58
CA ILE A 670 1.45 17.75 -40.71
C ILE A 670 0.71 16.99 -41.79
N THR A 671 0.57 17.63 -42.94
CA THR A 671 0.11 17.02 -44.18
C THR A 671 1.14 17.28 -45.28
N LEU A 672 1.56 16.22 -45.95
CA LEU A 672 2.47 16.24 -47.08
C LEU A 672 1.86 15.42 -48.20
N LEU A 673 1.65 16.05 -49.36
CA LEU A 673 1.18 15.40 -50.57
C LEU A 673 2.27 15.49 -51.63
N VAL A 674 2.69 14.33 -52.13
CA VAL A 674 3.69 14.20 -53.19
C VAL A 674 3.03 13.51 -54.39
N ILE A 675 3.10 14.15 -55.55
CA ILE A 675 2.61 13.63 -56.82
C ILE A 675 3.79 13.58 -57.80
N LYS A 676 4.18 12.39 -58.24
CA LYS A 676 5.21 12.19 -59.25
C LYS A 676 4.61 11.71 -60.55
N ILE A 677 4.86 12.42 -61.64
CA ILE A 677 4.39 12.08 -62.98
C ILE A 677 5.26 10.97 -63.57
N LYS A 678 4.61 9.96 -64.16
CA LYS A 678 5.28 8.77 -64.72
C LYS A 678 5.77 8.99 -66.14
#